data_AF-A0A5B2VPB8-F1
#
_entry.id   AF-A0A5B2VPB8-F1
#
_cell.length_a   1.000
_cell.length_b   1.000
_cell.length_c   1.000
_cell.angle_alpha   90.00
_cell.angle_beta   90.00
_cell.angle_gamma   90.00
#
_symmetry.space_group_name_H-M   'P 1'
#
loop_
_entity.id
_entity.type
_entity.pdbx_description
1 polymer ?
#
loop_
_entity_poly.entity_id
_entity_poly.type
_entity_poly.pdbx_seq_one_letter_code
_entity_poly.pdbx_strand_id
1 'polypeptide(L)'
;MQSFRTELENPVVERDIIDLEKKIRLFREGQIPDEKFRSLRLARGIYGQRQPGVQMIRIKLPYGKMTLQQWARIIAVSEEFSTGRLHLTTRQDIQIHYVSLEKTPELWTKLDMDDITIREACGNTVRNITASDRAGIDPDEPFNVIPYADAAFRYFLRNPICQEMGRKFKIAFSSSDKDTAWAFMHDVGVIPKVREIDGKTVRGFKVMVGGGLGAQPYLAHTAFEFLEEDQLIPYIENVLRVFDRYGERASRNKARMKFLIQKIGFEEFERLVKEEHKALKNKQFVVDAQEEAVELPEENPTLPAYAIKDAKKYEAWKTTNVFEQKQKGFFGAYIRVPLGDIMTTTSRQLISALKSVIANDVRVTANQGLLLKYIRPEHLPYVFSVLESVGFAEPGFDSIADITACPGTDTCNLGISSSTGIAAKLEEVIGDEFPDLVYNKDIKIKISGCMNSCGQHGIAAIGFHGSSMKSAGKTLPALQVLLGGGIVGNGVGRVADKVIKVPSKRGPDVLRSLLHDYETNGQENELFNDYYDRQGERYFYELLKPLADLATLQNEDFIDWGHEEKYATAIGVGECAGVVIDLVATLLFDAEEKLGWGLEALAANQYADGIYHSYSSFILIAKALLLGEGVSCNTQHGIINDFDKHFVATGKIALTGGFRALVLQINEHEPTESFAKQYYQQVTDFYNQAQEYRQAVAAAPANA
;
A
#
# COMPACT_ATOMS: atom_id res chain seq x y z
N MET A 1 -27.51 17.02 -12.41
CA MET A 1 -26.79 15.75 -12.63
C MET A 1 -27.60 14.60 -12.03
N GLN A 2 -28.64 14.14 -12.74
CA GLN A 2 -29.52 13.03 -12.28
C GLN A 2 -29.39 11.76 -13.15
N SER A 3 -28.63 11.77 -14.25
CA SER A 3 -28.72 10.70 -15.27
C SER A 3 -27.79 9.50 -15.07
N PHE A 4 -26.90 9.49 -14.06
CA PHE A 4 -25.96 8.37 -13.84
C PHE A 4 -26.37 7.44 -12.68
N ARG A 5 -27.46 7.74 -11.97
CA ARG A 5 -27.87 6.99 -10.76
C ARG A 5 -28.56 5.66 -11.07
N THR A 6 -29.03 5.45 -12.29
CA THR A 6 -29.78 4.25 -12.68
C THR A 6 -28.91 3.06 -13.06
N GLU A 7 -27.58 3.19 -13.01
CA GLU A 7 -26.62 2.18 -13.50
C GLU A 7 -25.73 1.59 -12.39
N LEU A 8 -26.01 1.87 -11.12
CA LEU A 8 -25.25 1.34 -9.97
C LEU A 8 -25.91 0.07 -9.43
N GLU A 9 -25.13 -1.01 -9.32
CA GLU A 9 -25.63 -2.32 -8.88
C GLU A 9 -25.47 -2.54 -7.36
N ASN A 10 -24.51 -1.86 -6.71
CA ASN A 10 -24.21 -2.04 -5.29
C ASN A 10 -24.67 -0.84 -4.43
N PRO A 11 -25.71 -1.00 -3.58
CA PRO A 11 -26.25 0.09 -2.75
C PRO A 11 -25.25 0.72 -1.78
N VAL A 12 -24.25 -0.06 -1.33
CA VAL A 12 -23.21 0.44 -0.41
C VAL A 12 -22.24 1.36 -1.16
N VAL A 13 -21.89 1.01 -2.40
CA VAL A 13 -21.00 1.83 -3.24
C VAL A 13 -21.72 3.09 -3.69
N GLU A 14 -22.99 2.99 -4.08
CA GLU A 14 -23.82 4.15 -4.40
C GLU A 14 -23.83 5.17 -3.25
N ARG A 15 -24.03 4.71 -2.01
CA ARG A 15 -23.97 5.58 -0.83
C ARG A 15 -22.62 6.29 -0.69
N ASP A 16 -21.51 5.57 -0.86
CA ASP A 16 -20.16 6.15 -0.78
C ASP A 16 -19.94 7.25 -1.84
N ILE A 17 -20.44 7.04 -3.07
CA ILE A 17 -20.33 7.96 -4.20
C ILE A 17 -21.18 9.21 -3.96
N ILE A 18 -22.43 9.04 -3.51
CA ILE A 18 -23.33 10.16 -3.18
C ILE A 18 -22.76 11.00 -2.03
N ASP A 19 -22.20 10.34 -1.01
CA ASP A 19 -21.54 11.05 0.09
C ASP A 19 -20.32 11.84 -0.41
N LEU A 20 -19.49 11.24 -1.27
CA LEU A 20 -18.36 11.94 -1.89
C LEU A 20 -18.82 13.17 -2.67
N GLU A 21 -19.83 13.04 -3.54
CA GLU A 21 -20.40 14.16 -4.31
C GLU A 21 -20.88 15.30 -3.39
N LYS A 22 -21.64 14.94 -2.34
CA LYS A 22 -22.11 15.90 -1.34
C LYS A 22 -20.96 16.62 -0.64
N LYS A 23 -19.92 15.90 -0.22
CA LYS A 23 -18.79 16.46 0.54
C LYS A 23 -17.87 17.30 -0.36
N ILE A 24 -17.74 16.97 -1.65
CA ILE A 24 -17.08 17.83 -2.65
C ILE A 24 -17.80 19.17 -2.75
N ARG A 25 -19.14 19.16 -2.88
CA ARG A 25 -19.93 20.40 -2.95
C ARG A 25 -19.75 21.26 -1.70
N LEU A 26 -19.89 20.67 -0.52
CA LEU A 26 -19.72 21.39 0.75
C LEU A 26 -18.29 21.95 0.91
N PHE A 27 -17.27 21.23 0.45
CA PHE A 27 -15.89 21.72 0.44
C PHE A 27 -15.73 22.94 -0.48
N ARG A 28 -16.29 22.90 -1.70
CA ARG A 28 -16.29 24.03 -2.64
C ARG A 28 -17.01 25.27 -2.10
N GLU A 29 -18.07 25.06 -1.33
CA GLU A 29 -18.84 26.12 -0.66
C GLU A 29 -18.16 26.63 0.63
N GLY A 30 -16.99 26.10 1.01
CA GLY A 30 -16.25 26.52 2.21
C GLY A 30 -16.87 26.02 3.53
N GLN A 31 -17.77 25.04 3.48
CA GLN A 31 -18.49 24.51 4.64
C GLN A 31 -17.75 23.33 5.31
N ILE A 32 -16.74 22.75 4.67
CA ILE A 32 -15.90 21.68 5.23
C ILE A 32 -14.45 22.14 5.24
N PRO A 33 -13.72 22.04 6.37
CA PRO A 33 -12.29 22.32 6.42
C PRO A 33 -11.47 21.39 5.49
N ASP A 34 -10.45 21.95 4.84
CA ASP A 34 -9.54 21.22 3.92
C ASP A 34 -9.06 19.88 4.46
N GLU A 35 -8.67 19.83 5.74
CA GLU A 35 -8.10 18.62 6.31
C GLU A 35 -9.13 17.49 6.52
N LYS A 36 -10.37 17.86 6.87
CA LYS A 36 -11.48 16.91 6.97
C LYS A 36 -11.81 16.35 5.60
N PHE A 37 -11.94 17.24 4.61
CA PHE A 37 -12.20 16.83 3.23
C PHE A 37 -11.06 15.96 2.68
N ARG A 38 -9.81 16.33 2.96
CA ARG A 38 -8.62 15.55 2.61
C ARG A 38 -8.68 14.14 3.18
N SER A 39 -8.98 13.98 4.48
CA SER A 39 -9.14 12.64 5.09
C SER A 39 -10.18 11.80 4.37
N LEU A 40 -11.36 12.39 4.11
CA LEU A 40 -12.48 11.75 3.45
C LEU A 40 -12.16 11.25 2.04
N ARG A 41 -11.57 12.11 1.20
CA ARG A 41 -11.24 11.75 -0.19
C ARG A 41 -10.06 10.79 -0.29
N LEU A 42 -9.09 10.90 0.63
CA LEU A 42 -7.99 9.94 0.72
C LEU A 42 -8.48 8.53 1.02
N ALA A 43 -9.46 8.37 1.92
CA ALA A 43 -10.10 7.09 2.20
C ALA A 43 -10.89 6.54 1.00
N ARG A 44 -11.06 7.33 -0.07
CA ARG A 44 -11.69 6.96 -1.36
C ARG A 44 -10.68 6.98 -2.51
N GLY A 45 -9.39 6.83 -2.23
CA GLY A 45 -8.36 6.68 -3.27
C GLY A 45 -8.00 7.96 -4.02
N ILE A 46 -8.54 9.12 -3.64
CA ILE A 46 -8.34 10.41 -4.32
C ILE A 46 -7.26 11.20 -3.60
N TYR A 47 -6.13 11.43 -4.28
CA TYR A 47 -4.93 12.03 -3.72
C TYR A 47 -4.54 13.27 -4.53
N GLY A 48 -4.27 14.40 -3.89
CA GLY A 48 -3.78 15.59 -4.57
C GLY A 48 -2.33 15.40 -5.00
N GLN A 49 -2.04 15.78 -6.24
CA GLN A 49 -0.71 15.67 -6.82
C GLN A 49 0.04 17.01 -6.76
N ARG A 50 1.25 17.03 -7.32
CA ARG A 50 2.13 18.21 -7.35
C ARG A 50 1.52 19.38 -8.12
N GLN A 51 0.74 19.08 -9.16
CA GLN A 51 0.05 20.07 -9.97
C GLN A 51 -1.28 20.49 -9.31
N PRO A 52 -1.57 21.80 -9.21
CA PRO A 52 -2.77 22.28 -8.54
C PRO A 52 -4.04 21.95 -9.32
N GLY A 53 -5.16 21.79 -8.60
CA GLY A 53 -6.49 21.60 -9.19
C GLY A 53 -6.80 20.19 -9.70
N VAL A 54 -5.83 19.28 -9.70
CA VAL A 54 -5.98 17.91 -10.21
C VAL A 54 -5.58 16.86 -9.18
N GLN A 55 -6.04 15.64 -9.37
CA GLN A 55 -5.90 14.52 -8.46
C GLN A 55 -5.28 13.30 -9.16
N MET A 56 -4.51 12.54 -8.40
CA MET A 56 -4.20 11.14 -8.67
C MET A 56 -5.31 10.27 -8.06
N ILE A 57 -5.79 9.31 -8.84
CA ILE A 57 -6.76 8.30 -8.40
C ILE A 57 -6.04 6.96 -8.34
N ARG A 58 -6.10 6.31 -7.18
CA ARG A 58 -5.58 4.96 -7.02
C ARG A 58 -6.72 3.95 -7.08
N ILE A 59 -6.65 3.08 -8.06
CA ILE A 59 -7.57 1.97 -8.30
C ILE A 59 -7.05 0.76 -7.53
N LYS A 60 -7.83 0.27 -6.57
CA LYS A 60 -7.44 -0.83 -5.68
C LYS A 60 -7.71 -2.15 -6.40
N LEU A 61 -6.66 -2.93 -6.63
CA LEU A 61 -6.73 -4.25 -7.27
C LEU A 61 -6.27 -5.31 -6.27
N PRO A 62 -7.19 -5.92 -5.50
CA PRO A 62 -6.84 -6.96 -4.53
C PRO A 62 -5.92 -8.00 -5.15
N TYR A 63 -4.81 -8.30 -4.46
CA TYR A 63 -3.79 -9.28 -4.86
C TYR A 63 -3.33 -9.14 -6.34
N GLY A 64 -3.41 -7.91 -6.86
CA GLY A 64 -3.04 -7.52 -8.21
C GLY A 64 -3.94 -8.04 -9.33
N LYS A 65 -5.05 -8.73 -9.03
CA LYS A 65 -5.92 -9.33 -10.06
C LYS A 65 -6.75 -8.27 -10.76
N MET A 66 -6.84 -8.40 -12.08
CA MET A 66 -7.90 -7.83 -12.89
C MET A 66 -8.31 -8.79 -14.00
N THR A 67 -9.58 -8.80 -14.34
CA THR A 67 -10.08 -9.44 -15.56
C THR A 67 -9.73 -8.57 -16.78
N LEU A 68 -9.83 -9.12 -17.99
CA LEU A 68 -9.66 -8.36 -19.23
C LEU A 68 -10.74 -7.27 -19.37
N GLN A 69 -11.95 -7.55 -18.90
CA GLN A 69 -13.05 -6.58 -18.85
C GLN A 69 -12.73 -5.44 -17.87
N GLN A 70 -12.22 -5.74 -16.68
CA GLN A 70 -11.79 -4.72 -15.72
C GLN A 70 -10.63 -3.88 -16.27
N TRP A 71 -9.67 -4.51 -16.96
CA TRP A 71 -8.60 -3.77 -17.62
C TRP A 71 -9.16 -2.82 -18.70
N ALA A 72 -10.10 -3.29 -19.53
CA ALA A 72 -10.80 -2.46 -20.51
C ALA A 72 -11.57 -1.29 -19.86
N ARG A 73 -12.19 -1.50 -18.69
CA ARG A 73 -12.86 -0.44 -17.93
C ARG A 73 -11.89 0.64 -17.47
N ILE A 74 -10.75 0.23 -16.91
CA ILE A 74 -9.71 1.15 -16.43
C ILE A 74 -9.15 1.98 -17.60
N ILE A 75 -8.99 1.37 -18.77
CA ILE A 75 -8.60 2.07 -20.01
C ILE A 75 -9.62 3.15 -20.36
N ALA A 76 -10.90 2.80 -20.46
CA ALA A 76 -11.96 3.75 -20.82
C ALA A 76 -12.04 4.92 -19.83
N VAL A 77 -11.96 4.62 -18.53
CA VAL A 77 -11.91 5.64 -17.48
C VAL A 77 -10.69 6.55 -17.61
N SER A 78 -9.51 5.99 -17.90
CA SER A 78 -8.29 6.77 -18.04
C SER A 78 -8.29 7.68 -19.28
N GLU A 79 -8.96 7.28 -20.36
CA GLU A 79 -9.09 8.10 -21.58
C GLU A 79 -10.07 9.25 -21.38
N GLU A 80 -11.13 9.02 -20.62
CA GLU A 80 -12.18 10.02 -20.42
C GLU A 80 -11.83 11.06 -19.35
N PHE A 81 -11.23 10.63 -18.23
CA PHE A 81 -11.05 11.49 -17.06
C PHE A 81 -9.58 11.85 -16.77
N SER A 82 -8.63 11.24 -17.48
CA SER A 82 -7.18 11.35 -17.22
C SER A 82 -6.41 11.56 -18.53
N THR A 83 -5.13 11.19 -18.57
CA THR A 83 -4.20 11.41 -19.69
C THR A 83 -3.97 10.16 -20.54
N GLY A 84 -4.77 9.11 -20.37
CA GLY A 84 -4.54 7.82 -21.02
C GLY A 84 -3.27 7.08 -20.57
N ARG A 85 -2.67 7.44 -19.43
CA ARG A 85 -1.49 6.75 -18.85
C ARG A 85 -1.88 5.98 -17.59
N LEU A 86 -1.59 4.68 -17.58
CA LEU A 86 -1.79 3.79 -16.45
C LEU A 86 -0.45 3.54 -15.76
N HIS A 87 -0.35 3.88 -14.47
CA HIS A 87 0.85 3.64 -13.67
C HIS A 87 0.65 2.44 -12.73
N LEU A 88 1.36 1.35 -13.01
CA LEU A 88 1.42 0.14 -12.20
C LEU A 88 2.27 0.36 -10.95
N THR A 89 1.78 -0.07 -9.80
CA THR A 89 2.38 0.30 -8.50
C THR A 89 3.05 -0.86 -7.80
N THR A 90 3.96 -0.55 -6.89
CA THR A 90 4.62 -1.54 -6.00
C THR A 90 3.69 -2.20 -4.96
N ARG A 91 2.39 -1.88 -5.00
CA ARG A 91 1.33 -2.55 -4.25
C ARG A 91 0.26 -3.15 -5.16
N GLN A 92 0.61 -3.41 -6.42
CA GLN A 92 -0.25 -4.09 -7.38
C GLN A 92 -1.53 -3.34 -7.75
N ASP A 93 -1.63 -2.06 -7.37
CA ASP A 93 -2.69 -1.15 -7.81
C ASP A 93 -2.33 -0.49 -9.14
N ILE A 94 -3.31 0.20 -9.75
CA ILE A 94 -3.11 1.12 -10.88
C ILE A 94 -3.40 2.55 -10.42
N GLN A 95 -2.58 3.51 -10.86
CA GLN A 95 -2.82 4.94 -10.68
C GLN A 95 -3.05 5.64 -12.02
N ILE A 96 -4.05 6.52 -12.02
CA ILE A 96 -4.29 7.50 -13.09
C ILE A 96 -4.15 8.90 -12.49
N HIS A 97 -3.69 9.86 -13.29
CA HIS A 97 -3.29 11.19 -12.81
C HIS A 97 -4.05 12.31 -13.53
N TYR A 98 -3.91 13.55 -13.06
CA TYR A 98 -4.54 14.72 -13.68
C TYR A 98 -6.09 14.70 -13.72
N VAL A 99 -6.72 13.96 -12.81
CA VAL A 99 -8.18 13.85 -12.74
C VAL A 99 -8.78 15.08 -12.05
N SER A 100 -9.82 15.67 -12.63
CA SER A 100 -10.59 16.73 -11.96
C SER A 100 -11.32 16.18 -10.73
N LEU A 101 -11.21 16.88 -9.60
CA LEU A 101 -11.86 16.50 -8.35
C LEU A 101 -13.39 16.31 -8.51
N GLU A 102 -14.03 17.19 -9.29
CA GLU A 102 -15.48 17.19 -9.51
C GLU A 102 -15.97 16.00 -10.33
N LYS A 103 -15.07 15.38 -11.11
CA LYS A 103 -15.36 14.21 -11.92
C LYS A 103 -15.13 12.90 -11.17
N THR A 104 -14.57 12.94 -9.97
CA THR A 104 -14.28 11.72 -9.20
C THR A 104 -15.51 10.87 -8.84
N PRO A 105 -16.72 11.42 -8.56
CA PRO A 105 -17.90 10.58 -8.35
C PRO A 105 -18.32 9.83 -9.61
N GLU A 106 -18.39 10.52 -10.76
CA GLU A 106 -18.73 9.93 -12.06
C GLU A 106 -17.70 8.87 -12.49
N LEU A 107 -16.42 9.15 -12.28
CA LEU A 107 -15.33 8.20 -12.51
C LEU A 107 -15.52 6.93 -11.68
N TRP A 108 -15.83 7.08 -10.39
CA TRP A 108 -16.01 5.93 -9.51
C TRP A 108 -17.25 5.13 -9.90
N THR A 109 -18.37 5.77 -10.26
CA THR A 109 -19.55 5.08 -10.82
C THR A 109 -19.16 4.19 -12.00
N LYS A 110 -18.34 4.67 -12.93
CA LYS A 110 -17.92 3.87 -14.09
C LYS A 110 -17.03 2.68 -13.72
N LEU A 111 -16.14 2.84 -12.75
CA LEU A 111 -15.33 1.73 -12.24
C LEU A 111 -16.19 0.66 -11.57
N ASP A 112 -17.22 1.08 -10.82
CA ASP A 112 -18.12 0.18 -10.09
C ASP A 112 -18.92 -0.76 -11.01
N MET A 113 -19.19 -0.36 -12.25
CA MET A 113 -19.87 -1.19 -13.26
C MET A 113 -19.18 -2.52 -13.57
N ASP A 114 -17.89 -2.67 -13.25
CA ASP A 114 -17.15 -3.93 -13.39
C ASP A 114 -16.48 -4.34 -12.05
N ASP A 115 -17.13 -4.01 -10.93
CA ASP A 115 -16.71 -4.33 -9.55
C ASP A 115 -15.33 -3.76 -9.16
N ILE A 116 -14.93 -2.63 -9.75
CA ILE A 116 -13.64 -1.99 -9.47
C ILE A 116 -13.80 -0.91 -8.41
N THR A 117 -13.04 -1.02 -7.31
CA THR A 117 -13.12 -0.06 -6.20
C THR A 117 -11.89 0.84 -6.07
N ILE A 118 -12.13 2.08 -5.63
CA ILE A 118 -11.08 3.02 -5.17
C ILE A 118 -11.11 3.20 -3.64
N ARG A 119 -12.05 2.53 -2.96
CA ARG A 119 -12.26 2.63 -1.52
C ARG A 119 -11.04 2.07 -0.78
N GLU A 120 -10.53 2.86 0.16
CA GLU A 120 -9.38 2.53 1.02
C GLU A 120 -8.05 2.26 0.29
N ALA A 121 -7.94 2.66 -0.98
CA ALA A 121 -6.67 2.61 -1.72
C ALA A 121 -5.61 3.55 -1.10
N CYS A 122 -6.09 4.65 -0.50
CA CYS A 122 -5.31 5.68 0.19
C CYS A 122 -5.85 5.92 1.62
N GLY A 123 -5.33 6.94 2.31
CA GLY A 123 -5.79 7.27 3.67
C GLY A 123 -5.14 6.46 4.79
N ASN A 124 -5.70 6.61 6.00
CA ASN A 124 -5.32 5.89 7.21
C ASN A 124 -6.22 4.65 7.40
N THR A 125 -6.19 3.79 6.41
CA THR A 125 -7.04 2.60 6.28
C THR A 125 -6.17 1.38 5.98
N VAL A 126 -6.79 0.21 5.89
CA VAL A 126 -6.16 -0.99 5.31
C VAL A 126 -6.00 -0.77 3.80
N ARG A 127 -4.76 -0.75 3.34
CA ARG A 127 -4.43 -0.55 1.92
C ARG A 127 -4.74 -1.79 1.10
N ASN A 128 -4.34 -1.79 -0.16
CA ASN A 128 -4.44 -3.00 -0.98
C ASN A 128 -3.78 -4.20 -0.30
N ILE A 129 -4.53 -5.30 -0.24
CA ILE A 129 -4.04 -6.62 0.20
C ILE A 129 -3.24 -7.15 -0.97
N THR A 130 -1.92 -7.28 -0.81
CA THR A 130 -1.04 -7.76 -1.88
C THR A 130 -0.82 -9.24 -1.75
N ALA A 131 -0.52 -9.93 -2.85
CA ALA A 131 -0.07 -11.30 -2.83
C ALA A 131 1.08 -11.53 -3.83
N SER A 132 1.82 -12.62 -3.65
CA SER A 132 2.69 -13.14 -4.71
C SER A 132 1.89 -13.21 -6.02
N ASP A 133 2.39 -12.60 -7.08
CA ASP A 133 1.70 -12.55 -8.38
C ASP A 133 1.47 -13.95 -8.98
N ARG A 134 2.31 -14.93 -8.62
CA ARG A 134 2.15 -16.34 -9.00
C ARG A 134 1.16 -17.13 -8.15
N ALA A 135 0.56 -16.57 -7.10
CA ALA A 135 -0.35 -17.31 -6.24
C ALA A 135 -1.50 -17.97 -7.05
N GLY A 136 -1.75 -19.25 -6.77
CA GLY A 136 -2.67 -20.13 -7.50
C GLY A 136 -2.06 -20.86 -8.70
N ILE A 137 -0.86 -20.49 -9.15
CA ILE A 137 -0.17 -21.10 -10.30
C ILE A 137 1.32 -21.39 -10.01
N ASP A 138 1.82 -21.00 -8.85
CA ASP A 138 3.20 -21.22 -8.42
C ASP A 138 3.45 -22.73 -8.23
N PRO A 139 4.46 -23.32 -8.92
CA PRO A 139 4.85 -24.72 -8.69
C PRO A 139 5.26 -25.03 -7.25
N ASP A 140 5.72 -24.03 -6.49
CA ASP A 140 6.27 -24.21 -5.14
C ASP A 140 5.27 -23.87 -4.02
N GLU A 141 4.03 -23.49 -4.33
CA GLU A 141 3.05 -23.14 -3.29
C GLU A 141 2.50 -24.37 -2.57
N PRO A 142 2.49 -24.40 -1.22
CA PRO A 142 1.87 -25.50 -0.47
C PRO A 142 0.36 -25.61 -0.71
N PHE A 143 -0.31 -24.46 -0.88
CA PHE A 143 -1.70 -24.32 -1.28
C PHE A 143 -1.94 -22.90 -1.80
N ASN A 144 -3.01 -22.71 -2.56
CA ASN A 144 -3.37 -21.42 -3.13
C ASN A 144 -3.81 -20.42 -2.04
N VAL A 145 -3.09 -19.29 -1.91
CA VAL A 145 -3.38 -18.26 -0.91
C VAL A 145 -4.41 -17.21 -1.36
N ILE A 146 -4.82 -17.21 -2.62
CA ILE A 146 -5.76 -16.22 -3.17
C ILE A 146 -7.11 -16.18 -2.42
N PRO A 147 -7.76 -17.32 -2.08
CA PRO A 147 -9.01 -17.28 -1.33
C PRO A 147 -8.88 -16.54 0.02
N TYR A 148 -7.74 -16.68 0.71
CA TYR A 148 -7.49 -16.02 1.99
C TYR A 148 -7.18 -14.54 1.82
N ALA A 149 -6.42 -14.17 0.78
CA ALA A 149 -6.16 -12.77 0.45
C ALA A 149 -7.46 -12.03 0.06
N ASP A 150 -8.34 -12.69 -0.69
CA ASP A 150 -9.66 -12.18 -1.07
C ASP A 150 -10.60 -12.07 0.12
N ALA A 151 -10.68 -13.10 0.95
CA ALA A 151 -11.44 -13.06 2.20
C ALA A 151 -10.97 -11.93 3.10
N ALA A 152 -9.65 -11.74 3.28
CA ALA A 152 -9.11 -10.63 4.05
C ALA A 152 -9.48 -9.27 3.43
N PHE A 153 -9.40 -9.12 2.10
CA PHE A 153 -9.83 -7.90 1.42
C PHE A 153 -11.31 -7.60 1.69
N ARG A 154 -12.21 -8.58 1.47
CA ARG A 154 -13.66 -8.41 1.67
C ARG A 154 -14.00 -8.14 3.13
N TYR A 155 -13.31 -8.80 4.07
CA TYR A 155 -13.54 -8.67 5.51
C TYR A 155 -13.18 -7.28 6.04
N PHE A 156 -12.06 -6.72 5.60
CA PHE A 156 -11.56 -5.44 6.11
C PHE A 156 -12.05 -4.22 5.31
N LEU A 157 -12.49 -4.40 4.07
CA LEU A 157 -13.07 -3.33 3.26
C LEU A 157 -14.35 -2.80 3.92
N ARG A 158 -14.41 -1.49 4.19
CA ARG A 158 -15.54 -0.81 4.87
C ARG A 158 -15.78 -1.26 6.31
N ASN A 159 -14.90 -2.10 6.87
CA ASN A 159 -14.98 -2.48 8.27
C ASN A 159 -14.79 -1.22 9.14
N PRO A 160 -15.65 -0.94 10.15
CA PRO A 160 -15.57 0.26 10.99
C PRO A 160 -14.19 0.51 11.62
N ILE A 161 -13.47 -0.56 12.00
CA ILE A 161 -12.12 -0.50 12.59
C ILE A 161 -11.11 0.08 11.61
N CYS A 162 -11.33 -0.13 10.31
CA CYS A 162 -10.39 0.20 9.26
C CYS A 162 -10.56 1.62 8.69
N GLN A 163 -11.50 2.42 9.21
CA GLN A 163 -11.87 3.70 8.58
C GLN A 163 -10.98 4.87 9.00
N GLU A 164 -10.49 4.91 10.24
CA GLU A 164 -9.76 6.07 10.82
C GLU A 164 -8.63 5.66 11.78
N MET A 165 -7.77 4.76 11.31
CA MET A 165 -6.60 4.31 12.07
C MET A 165 -5.56 5.43 12.25
N GLY A 166 -4.56 5.20 13.10
CA GLY A 166 -3.47 6.17 13.30
C GLY A 166 -2.68 6.42 12.01
N ARG A 167 -2.52 5.39 11.17
CA ARG A 167 -1.84 5.48 9.87
C ARG A 167 -2.27 4.36 8.93
N LYS A 168 -1.78 4.40 7.69
CA LYS A 168 -1.93 3.30 6.71
C LYS A 168 -1.46 1.96 7.28
N PHE A 169 -2.23 0.91 7.02
CA PHE A 169 -1.95 -0.48 7.37
C PHE A 169 -1.82 -1.32 6.10
N LYS A 170 -0.82 -2.19 6.01
CA LYS A 170 -0.48 -2.97 4.81
C LYS A 170 -0.41 -4.44 5.16
N ILE A 171 -1.07 -5.27 4.35
CA ILE A 171 -1.09 -6.72 4.49
C ILE A 171 -0.56 -7.35 3.20
N ALA A 172 0.22 -8.43 3.33
CA ALA A 172 0.71 -9.19 2.19
C ALA A 172 0.68 -10.71 2.42
N PHE A 173 0.38 -11.46 1.36
CA PHE A 173 0.32 -12.92 1.33
C PHE A 173 1.36 -13.46 0.34
N SER A 174 2.41 -14.12 0.82
CA SER A 174 3.28 -14.88 -0.08
C SER A 174 2.64 -16.22 -0.45
N SER A 175 3.05 -16.77 -1.58
CA SER A 175 2.62 -18.10 -2.07
C SER A 175 3.51 -19.24 -1.55
N SER A 176 4.75 -18.96 -1.16
CA SER A 176 5.72 -19.98 -0.76
C SER A 176 6.84 -19.42 0.13
N ASP A 177 7.74 -20.29 0.57
CA ASP A 177 8.90 -19.93 1.39
C ASP A 177 9.92 -19.05 0.67
N LYS A 178 9.78 -18.84 -0.65
CA LYS A 178 10.57 -17.84 -1.38
C LYS A 178 10.21 -16.40 -0.98
N ASP A 179 9.07 -16.19 -0.32
CA ASP A 179 8.57 -14.89 0.14
C ASP A 179 8.58 -13.79 -0.94
N THR A 180 8.03 -14.08 -2.13
CA THR A 180 7.95 -13.13 -3.25
C THR A 180 6.96 -11.97 -3.02
N ALA A 181 6.23 -11.99 -1.90
CA ALA A 181 5.39 -10.88 -1.45
C ALA A 181 6.10 -9.96 -0.44
N TRP A 182 7.32 -10.32 -0.02
CA TRP A 182 8.16 -9.59 0.94
C TRP A 182 7.46 -9.36 2.27
N ALA A 183 6.90 -10.43 2.82
CA ALA A 183 5.99 -10.41 3.94
C ALA A 183 6.59 -9.69 5.18
N PHE A 184 7.90 -9.74 5.36
CA PHE A 184 8.64 -9.06 6.43
C PHE A 184 8.56 -7.52 6.45
N MET A 185 8.15 -6.86 5.36
CA MET A 185 8.15 -5.38 5.28
C MET A 185 6.75 -4.74 5.41
N HIS A 186 5.71 -5.54 5.65
CA HIS A 186 4.32 -5.07 5.78
C HIS A 186 3.88 -5.03 7.24
N ASP A 187 2.78 -4.33 7.54
CA ASP A 187 2.24 -4.28 8.90
C ASP A 187 1.80 -5.70 9.32
N VAL A 188 1.24 -6.49 8.40
CA VAL A 188 1.10 -7.95 8.53
C VAL A 188 1.61 -8.63 7.26
N GLY A 189 2.43 -9.66 7.43
CA GLY A 189 2.87 -10.56 6.36
C GLY A 189 2.44 -12.00 6.66
N VAL A 190 2.11 -12.76 5.62
CA VAL A 190 1.56 -14.11 5.73
C VAL A 190 2.26 -15.03 4.73
N ILE A 191 2.67 -16.22 5.15
CA ILE A 191 3.30 -17.25 4.30
C ILE A 191 2.64 -18.61 4.58
N PRO A 192 2.15 -19.33 3.56
CA PRO A 192 1.44 -20.60 3.73
C PRO A 192 2.35 -21.68 4.29
N LYS A 193 1.80 -22.47 5.21
CA LYS A 193 2.47 -23.60 5.86
C LYS A 193 1.51 -24.78 5.96
N VAL A 194 2.07 -25.98 5.93
CA VAL A 194 1.33 -27.22 6.11
C VAL A 194 2.00 -28.01 7.23
N ARG A 195 1.20 -28.61 8.11
CA ARG A 195 1.66 -29.51 9.18
C ARG A 195 0.84 -30.78 9.18
N GLU A 196 1.46 -31.88 9.60
CA GLU A 196 0.75 -33.11 9.95
C GLU A 196 0.41 -33.08 11.44
N ILE A 197 -0.88 -33.11 11.77
CA ILE A 197 -1.38 -33.14 13.16
C ILE A 197 -2.37 -34.29 13.25
N ASP A 198 -2.12 -35.24 14.17
CA ASP A 198 -2.95 -36.45 14.36
C ASP A 198 -3.22 -37.24 13.07
N GLY A 199 -2.23 -37.30 12.18
CA GLY A 199 -2.31 -37.98 10.88
C GLY A 199 -3.16 -37.26 9.83
N LYS A 200 -3.50 -35.98 10.06
CA LYS A 200 -4.19 -35.11 9.10
C LYS A 200 -3.29 -33.96 8.69
N THR A 201 -3.28 -33.67 7.40
CA THR A 201 -2.69 -32.46 6.84
C THR A 201 -3.53 -31.24 7.23
N VAL A 202 -2.97 -30.37 8.05
CA VAL A 202 -3.56 -29.10 8.50
C VAL A 202 -2.87 -27.93 7.81
N ARG A 203 -3.68 -27.03 7.23
CA ARG A 203 -3.21 -25.78 6.62
C ARG A 203 -3.13 -24.69 7.66
N GLY A 204 -2.12 -23.85 7.51
CA GLY A 204 -1.93 -22.67 8.33
C GLY A 204 -0.93 -21.72 7.71
N PHE A 205 -0.46 -20.77 8.50
CA PHE A 205 0.42 -19.71 8.03
C PHE A 205 1.50 -19.37 9.04
N LYS A 206 2.70 -19.10 8.54
CA LYS A 206 3.64 -18.24 9.27
C LYS A 206 3.15 -16.80 9.16
N VAL A 207 3.11 -16.08 10.28
CA VAL A 207 2.58 -14.72 10.35
C VAL A 207 3.61 -13.79 10.99
N MET A 208 3.89 -12.68 10.32
CA MET A 208 4.77 -11.62 10.82
C MET A 208 4.00 -10.31 10.99
N VAL A 209 4.39 -9.51 11.98
CA VAL A 209 3.69 -8.28 12.35
C VAL A 209 4.68 -7.14 12.60
N GLY A 210 4.34 -5.93 12.13
CA GLY A 210 5.03 -4.70 12.51
C GLY A 210 6.09 -4.18 11.54
N GLY A 211 6.13 -4.68 10.30
CA GLY A 211 7.10 -4.24 9.31
C GLY A 211 6.80 -2.86 8.70
N GLY A 212 7.83 -2.26 8.10
CA GLY A 212 7.66 -1.09 7.26
C GLY A 212 8.95 -0.38 6.91
N LEU A 213 9.08 -0.01 5.64
CA LEU A 213 10.23 0.74 5.11
C LEU A 213 10.24 2.20 5.61
N GLY A 214 9.62 3.14 4.87
CA GLY A 214 9.71 4.57 5.24
C GLY A 214 11.17 5.06 5.30
N ALA A 215 11.42 6.15 6.02
CA ALA A 215 12.77 6.74 6.14
C ALA A 215 13.78 5.89 6.94
N GLN A 216 13.25 5.02 7.81
CA GLN A 216 13.99 4.10 8.66
C GLN A 216 13.31 2.73 8.58
N PRO A 217 13.78 1.81 7.72
CA PRO A 217 13.21 0.47 7.62
C PRO A 217 13.19 -0.26 8.96
N TYR A 218 12.14 -1.05 9.17
CA TYR A 218 11.98 -1.94 10.33
C TYR A 218 11.34 -3.23 9.83
N LEU A 219 11.95 -4.36 10.16
CA LEU A 219 11.47 -5.67 9.77
C LEU A 219 10.38 -6.13 10.74
N ALA A 220 9.39 -6.85 10.22
CA ALA A 220 8.31 -7.42 11.02
C ALA A 220 8.84 -8.52 11.95
N HIS A 221 8.24 -8.65 13.12
CA HIS A 221 8.48 -9.75 14.07
C HIS A 221 7.65 -10.96 13.68
N THR A 222 8.18 -12.18 13.85
CA THR A 222 7.36 -13.38 13.68
C THR A 222 6.44 -13.53 14.90
N ALA A 223 5.13 -13.48 14.69
CA ALA A 223 4.12 -13.73 15.71
C ALA A 223 3.81 -15.23 15.83
N PHE A 224 3.71 -15.91 14.69
CA PHE A 224 3.48 -17.35 14.63
C PHE A 224 4.36 -17.98 13.55
N GLU A 225 5.03 -19.08 13.89
CA GLU A 225 5.62 -19.97 12.88
C GLU A 225 4.53 -20.83 12.19
N PHE A 226 3.38 -20.99 12.85
CA PHE A 226 2.20 -21.63 12.29
C PHE A 226 0.95 -21.19 13.08
N LEU A 227 0.02 -20.55 12.37
CA LEU A 227 -1.31 -20.19 12.81
C LEU A 227 -2.30 -20.93 11.90
N GLU A 228 -3.23 -21.68 12.48
CA GLU A 228 -4.27 -22.37 11.69
C GLU A 228 -5.05 -21.37 10.83
N GLU A 229 -5.46 -21.82 9.64
CA GLU A 229 -5.99 -20.93 8.61
C GLU A 229 -7.26 -20.17 9.02
N ASP A 230 -8.09 -20.79 9.87
CA ASP A 230 -9.33 -20.22 10.37
C ASP A 230 -9.10 -19.16 11.47
N GLN A 231 -7.89 -19.09 12.04
CA GLN A 231 -7.51 -18.08 13.03
C GLN A 231 -6.89 -16.83 12.40
N LEU A 232 -6.55 -16.87 11.11
CA LEU A 232 -5.80 -15.79 10.46
C LEU A 232 -6.55 -14.45 10.47
N ILE A 233 -7.79 -14.41 9.95
CA ILE A 233 -8.58 -13.17 9.88
C ILE A 233 -8.90 -12.62 11.28
N PRO A 234 -9.36 -13.43 12.26
CA PRO A 234 -9.53 -12.98 13.64
C PRO A 234 -8.24 -12.39 14.25
N TYR A 235 -7.09 -13.03 14.02
CA TYR A 235 -5.81 -12.49 14.51
C TYR A 235 -5.48 -11.12 13.89
N ILE A 236 -5.67 -10.96 12.59
CA ILE A 236 -5.45 -9.67 11.92
C ILE A 236 -6.39 -8.58 12.47
N GLU A 237 -7.65 -8.91 12.76
CA GLU A 237 -8.58 -7.95 13.37
C GLU A 237 -8.12 -7.53 14.79
N ASN A 238 -7.64 -8.47 15.61
CA ASN A 238 -7.06 -8.15 16.91
C ASN A 238 -5.87 -7.17 16.79
N VAL A 239 -4.94 -7.44 15.86
CA VAL A 239 -3.79 -6.57 15.55
C VAL A 239 -4.27 -5.17 15.14
N LEU A 240 -5.29 -5.08 14.28
CA LEU A 240 -5.87 -3.81 13.85
C LEU A 240 -6.50 -3.03 15.01
N ARG A 241 -7.22 -3.69 15.91
CA ARG A 241 -7.84 -3.06 17.10
C ARG A 241 -6.78 -2.49 18.05
N VAL A 242 -5.69 -3.23 18.30
CA VAL A 242 -4.55 -2.71 19.09
C VAL A 242 -3.92 -1.50 18.39
N PHE A 243 -3.69 -1.58 17.07
CA PHE A 243 -3.13 -0.45 16.34
C PHE A 243 -4.08 0.76 16.33
N ASP A 244 -5.38 0.56 16.22
CA ASP A 244 -6.37 1.64 16.28
C ASP A 244 -6.33 2.33 17.65
N ARG A 245 -6.37 1.54 18.73
CA ARG A 245 -6.48 2.07 20.10
C ARG A 245 -5.19 2.72 20.62
N TYR A 246 -4.05 2.07 20.39
CA TYR A 246 -2.76 2.48 20.95
C TYR A 246 -1.89 3.26 19.96
N GLY A 247 -2.25 3.28 18.67
CA GLY A 247 -1.51 3.98 17.63
C GLY A 247 -1.46 5.49 17.83
N GLU A 248 -0.27 6.05 17.61
CA GLU A 248 0.00 7.50 17.64
C GLU A 248 -0.77 8.25 16.55
N ARG A 249 -1.38 9.39 16.92
CA ARG A 249 -2.23 10.21 16.04
C ARG A 249 -1.81 11.67 15.95
N ALA A 250 -1.03 12.18 16.91
CA ALA A 250 -0.51 13.53 16.87
C ALA A 250 0.70 13.63 15.95
N SER A 251 1.65 12.70 16.06
CA SER A 251 2.87 12.69 15.23
C SER A 251 2.82 11.64 14.12
N ARG A 252 2.54 12.09 12.88
CA ARG A 252 2.44 11.20 11.71
C ARG A 252 3.73 10.44 11.37
N ASN A 253 4.89 11.03 11.68
CA ASN A 253 6.19 10.38 11.48
C ASN A 253 6.41 9.20 12.43
N LYS A 254 5.63 9.13 13.51
CA LYS A 254 5.65 8.07 14.54
C LYS A 254 4.37 7.22 14.55
N ALA A 255 3.45 7.44 13.61
CA ALA A 255 2.10 6.87 13.61
C ALA A 255 1.97 5.46 13.00
N ARG A 256 3.02 4.91 12.38
CA ARG A 256 2.99 3.52 11.87
C ARG A 256 3.12 2.52 13.00
N MET A 257 2.51 1.35 12.86
CA MET A 257 2.49 0.30 13.88
C MET A 257 3.88 -0.12 14.35
N LYS A 258 4.88 -0.13 13.46
CA LYS A 258 6.28 -0.40 13.84
C LYS A 258 6.79 0.45 15.01
N PHE A 259 6.39 1.72 15.10
CA PHE A 259 6.80 2.62 16.18
C PHE A 259 6.04 2.33 17.48
N LEU A 260 4.79 1.87 17.39
CA LEU A 260 4.05 1.37 18.54
C LEU A 260 4.77 0.17 19.15
N ILE A 261 5.12 -0.82 18.33
CA ILE A 261 5.85 -2.01 18.78
C ILE A 261 7.22 -1.64 19.36
N GLN A 262 7.98 -0.74 18.71
CA GLN A 262 9.24 -0.23 19.25
C GLN A 262 9.08 0.45 20.63
N LYS A 263 7.94 1.11 20.87
CA LYS A 263 7.69 1.83 22.11
C LYS A 263 7.30 0.91 23.26
N ILE A 264 6.40 -0.05 23.01
CA ILE A 264 5.84 -0.91 24.08
C ILE A 264 6.51 -2.27 24.20
N GLY A 265 7.26 -2.70 23.18
CA GLY A 265 7.82 -4.04 23.07
C GLY A 265 6.86 -5.01 22.37
N PHE A 266 7.42 -6.00 21.66
CA PHE A 266 6.62 -6.99 20.92
C PHE A 266 5.81 -7.91 21.84
N GLU A 267 6.36 -8.29 23.00
CA GLU A 267 5.66 -9.13 23.98
C GLU A 267 4.40 -8.45 24.54
N GLU A 268 4.51 -7.17 24.91
CA GLU A 268 3.38 -6.38 25.39
C GLU A 268 2.35 -6.15 24.29
N PHE A 269 2.81 -5.91 23.05
CA PHE A 269 1.93 -5.82 21.90
C PHE A 269 1.09 -7.10 21.73
N GLU A 270 1.72 -8.28 21.73
CA GLU A 270 1.01 -9.57 21.61
C GLU A 270 0.09 -9.86 22.81
N ARG A 271 0.43 -9.40 24.01
CA ARG A 271 -0.47 -9.46 25.18
C ARG A 271 -1.76 -8.68 24.91
N LEU A 272 -1.65 -7.44 24.42
CA LEU A 272 -2.79 -6.60 24.06
C LEU A 272 -3.62 -7.21 22.92
N VAL A 273 -2.97 -7.81 21.91
CA VAL A 273 -3.64 -8.48 20.79
C VAL A 273 -4.53 -9.62 21.29
N LYS A 274 -4.07 -10.40 22.27
CA LYS A 274 -4.86 -11.48 22.88
C LYS A 274 -6.09 -10.94 23.63
N GLU A 275 -5.98 -9.79 24.28
CA GLU A 275 -7.10 -9.17 25.02
C GLU A 275 -8.25 -8.72 24.11
N GLU A 276 -7.97 -8.36 22.85
CA GLU A 276 -9.02 -7.98 21.88
C GLU A 276 -9.91 -9.15 21.45
N HIS A 277 -9.44 -10.39 21.60
CA HIS A 277 -10.10 -11.55 20.99
C HIS A 277 -11.56 -11.71 21.42
N LYS A 278 -11.89 -11.36 22.68
CA LYS A 278 -13.28 -11.45 23.18
C LYS A 278 -14.24 -10.47 22.50
N ALA A 279 -13.76 -9.32 22.03
CA ALA A 279 -14.57 -8.31 21.35
C ALA A 279 -14.91 -8.67 19.90
N LEU A 280 -14.19 -9.62 19.30
CA LEU A 280 -14.37 -9.98 17.88
C LEU A 280 -15.74 -10.58 17.61
N LYS A 281 -16.30 -10.29 16.43
CA LYS A 281 -17.49 -10.98 15.91
C LYS A 281 -17.21 -12.46 15.64
N ASN A 282 -16.10 -12.74 14.98
CA ASN A 282 -15.72 -14.08 14.55
C ASN A 282 -14.47 -14.50 15.32
N LYS A 283 -14.56 -15.59 16.09
CA LYS A 283 -13.40 -16.17 16.79
C LYS A 283 -12.59 -17.07 15.87
N GLN A 284 -13.29 -17.69 14.91
CA GLN A 284 -12.74 -18.43 13.80
C GLN A 284 -13.42 -17.90 12.54
N PHE A 285 -12.69 -17.86 11.43
CA PHE A 285 -13.20 -17.46 10.13
C PHE A 285 -12.75 -18.48 9.09
N VAL A 286 -13.64 -19.42 8.77
CA VAL A 286 -13.37 -20.44 7.76
C VAL A 286 -13.45 -19.79 6.38
N VAL A 287 -12.34 -19.78 5.67
CA VAL A 287 -12.28 -19.35 4.27
C VAL A 287 -12.67 -20.53 3.38
N ASP A 288 -13.60 -20.30 2.46
CA ASP A 288 -13.86 -21.28 1.40
C ASP A 288 -12.64 -21.31 0.46
N ALA A 289 -11.79 -22.32 0.67
CA ALA A 289 -10.57 -22.51 -0.10
C ALA A 289 -10.80 -23.24 -1.43
N GLN A 290 -12.05 -23.39 -1.88
CA GLN A 290 -12.33 -23.89 -3.22
C GLN A 290 -11.71 -22.93 -4.26
N GLU A 291 -10.93 -23.51 -5.17
CA GLU A 291 -10.36 -22.72 -6.26
C GLU A 291 -11.50 -22.30 -7.19
N GLU A 292 -11.75 -20.99 -7.31
CA GLU A 292 -12.62 -20.46 -8.36
C GLU A 292 -12.12 -20.94 -9.72
N ALA A 293 -13.02 -21.48 -10.53
CA ALA A 293 -12.68 -21.93 -11.87
C ALA A 293 -12.13 -20.74 -12.69
N VAL A 294 -10.87 -20.84 -13.12
CA VAL A 294 -10.28 -19.85 -14.01
C VAL A 294 -10.83 -20.10 -15.42
N GLU A 295 -11.35 -19.04 -16.05
CA GLU A 295 -11.71 -19.08 -17.46
C GLU A 295 -10.43 -19.25 -18.30
N LEU A 296 -10.23 -20.49 -18.78
CA LEU A 296 -9.06 -20.86 -19.57
C LEU A 296 -9.17 -20.31 -21.00
N PRO A 297 -8.05 -19.98 -21.64
CA PRO A 297 -8.06 -19.58 -23.05
C PRO A 297 -8.53 -20.70 -23.96
N GLU A 298 -8.97 -20.31 -25.15
CA GLU A 298 -9.36 -21.23 -26.22
C GLU A 298 -8.23 -22.22 -26.52
N GLU A 299 -8.58 -23.46 -26.82
CA GLU A 299 -7.58 -24.50 -27.10
C GLU A 299 -6.87 -24.29 -28.44
N ASN A 300 -7.62 -23.96 -29.49
CA ASN A 300 -7.10 -23.75 -30.85
C ASN A 300 -7.66 -22.44 -31.45
N PRO A 301 -7.29 -21.27 -30.91
CA PRO A 301 -7.78 -20.00 -31.43
C PRO A 301 -7.24 -19.75 -32.83
N THR A 302 -8.03 -19.07 -33.67
CA THR A 302 -7.52 -18.56 -34.96
C THR A 302 -6.63 -17.35 -34.70
N LEU A 303 -5.32 -17.53 -34.87
CA LEU A 303 -4.34 -16.46 -34.65
C LEU A 303 -4.11 -15.65 -35.93
N PRO A 304 -3.97 -14.31 -35.83
CA PRO A 304 -3.44 -13.50 -36.93
C PRO A 304 -2.06 -13.98 -37.36
N ALA A 305 -1.69 -13.73 -38.62
CA ALA A 305 -0.34 -14.01 -39.10
C ALA A 305 0.69 -13.22 -38.27
N TYR A 306 1.74 -13.90 -37.80
CA TYR A 306 2.80 -13.32 -36.99
C TYR A 306 4.16 -13.85 -37.43
N ALA A 307 5.21 -13.11 -37.09
CA ALA A 307 6.60 -13.51 -37.28
C ALA A 307 7.42 -13.00 -36.09
N ILE A 308 8.39 -13.81 -35.66
CA ILE A 308 9.42 -13.39 -34.70
C ILE A 308 10.50 -12.66 -35.50
N LYS A 309 10.70 -11.36 -35.23
CA LYS A 309 11.72 -10.57 -35.94
C LYS A 309 13.13 -10.89 -35.46
N ASP A 310 13.28 -11.12 -34.15
CA ASP A 310 14.55 -11.47 -33.51
C ASP A 310 14.42 -12.78 -32.69
N ALA A 311 14.93 -13.88 -33.27
CA ALA A 311 14.91 -15.18 -32.62
C ALA A 311 15.77 -15.24 -31.35
N LYS A 312 16.88 -14.47 -31.28
CA LYS A 312 17.71 -14.43 -30.07
C LYS A 312 17.00 -13.72 -28.94
N LYS A 313 16.32 -12.61 -29.25
CA LYS A 313 15.49 -11.88 -28.29
C LYS A 313 14.34 -12.74 -27.77
N TYR A 314 13.69 -13.52 -28.64
CA TYR A 314 12.66 -14.47 -28.22
C TYR A 314 13.17 -15.49 -27.20
N GLU A 315 14.32 -16.12 -27.45
CA GLU A 315 14.88 -17.10 -26.52
C GLU A 315 15.33 -16.46 -25.20
N ALA A 316 15.92 -15.26 -25.24
CA ALA A 316 16.25 -14.49 -24.04
C ALA A 316 14.99 -14.15 -23.22
N TRP A 317 13.94 -13.65 -23.88
CA TRP A 317 12.65 -13.34 -23.25
C TRP A 317 12.00 -14.58 -22.66
N LYS A 318 11.97 -15.68 -23.41
CA LYS A 318 11.42 -16.95 -22.94
C LYS A 318 12.14 -17.46 -21.70
N THR A 319 13.47 -17.35 -21.67
CA THR A 319 14.29 -17.78 -20.52
C THR A 319 14.06 -16.91 -19.28
N THR A 320 13.89 -15.60 -19.46
CA THR A 320 13.87 -14.64 -18.35
C THR A 320 12.46 -14.32 -17.85
N ASN A 321 11.46 -14.32 -18.73
CA ASN A 321 10.11 -13.83 -18.46
C ASN A 321 9.05 -14.94 -18.44
N VAL A 322 9.36 -16.17 -18.88
CA VAL A 322 8.38 -17.27 -18.94
C VAL A 322 8.73 -18.35 -17.92
N PHE A 323 7.71 -18.95 -17.31
CA PHE A 323 7.85 -20.09 -16.42
C PHE A 323 6.68 -21.07 -16.59
N GLU A 324 6.93 -22.36 -16.40
CA GLU A 324 5.85 -23.36 -16.35
C GLU A 324 5.08 -23.22 -15.03
N GLN A 325 3.76 -23.22 -15.11
CA GLN A 325 2.87 -23.17 -13.95
C GLN A 325 2.72 -24.55 -13.30
N LYS A 326 2.14 -24.62 -12.09
CA LYS A 326 1.80 -25.91 -11.46
C LYS A 326 0.79 -26.72 -12.29
N GLN A 327 -0.08 -26.05 -13.06
CA GLN A 327 -0.99 -26.67 -14.02
C GLN A 327 -0.21 -27.08 -15.28
N LYS A 328 -0.10 -28.39 -15.51
CA LYS A 328 0.69 -28.96 -16.60
C LYS A 328 0.22 -28.50 -17.97
N GLY A 329 1.19 -28.19 -18.85
CA GLY A 329 0.93 -27.70 -20.21
C GLY A 329 0.62 -26.21 -20.29
N PHE A 330 0.67 -25.48 -19.17
CA PHE A 330 0.43 -24.04 -19.13
C PHE A 330 1.63 -23.27 -18.58
N PHE A 331 1.83 -22.07 -19.12
CA PHE A 331 2.94 -21.15 -18.79
C PHE A 331 2.42 -19.79 -18.35
N GLY A 332 3.13 -19.18 -17.40
CA GLY A 332 3.00 -17.77 -17.08
C GLY A 332 4.04 -16.97 -17.84
N ALA A 333 3.67 -15.79 -18.36
CA ALA A 333 4.59 -14.89 -19.04
C ALA A 333 4.52 -13.48 -18.44
N TYR A 334 5.67 -12.96 -18.04
CA TYR A 334 5.80 -11.60 -17.52
C TYR A 334 6.00 -10.57 -18.62
N ILE A 335 5.37 -9.42 -18.42
CA ILE A 335 5.62 -8.20 -19.17
C ILE A 335 6.38 -7.24 -18.26
N ARG A 336 7.63 -6.96 -18.61
CA ARG A 336 8.38 -5.84 -18.04
C ARG A 336 7.77 -4.55 -18.57
N VAL A 337 7.28 -3.70 -17.68
CA VAL A 337 6.66 -2.41 -18.01
C VAL A 337 7.62 -1.32 -17.55
N PRO A 338 8.31 -0.63 -18.48
CA PRO A 338 9.28 0.40 -18.11
C PRO A 338 8.67 1.46 -17.18
N LEU A 339 9.34 1.72 -16.06
CA LEU A 339 8.89 2.66 -15.02
C LEU A 339 7.49 2.39 -14.43
N GLY A 340 6.89 1.23 -14.74
CA GLY A 340 5.51 0.91 -14.44
C GLY A 340 4.47 1.68 -15.25
N ASP A 341 4.85 2.39 -16.32
CA ASP A 341 3.90 3.19 -17.12
C ASP A 341 3.50 2.46 -18.41
N ILE A 342 2.18 2.34 -18.64
CA ILE A 342 1.61 1.79 -19.88
C ILE A 342 0.48 2.70 -20.40
N MET A 343 0.51 2.99 -21.70
CA MET A 343 -0.52 3.81 -22.34
C MET A 343 -1.79 2.99 -22.62
N THR A 344 -2.94 3.66 -22.63
CA THR A 344 -4.24 3.05 -22.94
C THR A 344 -4.29 2.45 -24.34
N THR A 345 -3.62 3.09 -25.31
CA THR A 345 -3.46 2.59 -26.68
C THR A 345 -2.77 1.22 -26.70
N THR A 346 -1.63 1.08 -26.05
CA THR A 346 -0.89 -0.19 -25.93
C THR A 346 -1.70 -1.22 -25.16
N SER A 347 -2.30 -0.84 -24.03
CA SER A 347 -3.11 -1.74 -23.21
C SER A 347 -4.29 -2.34 -24.01
N ARG A 348 -4.98 -1.51 -24.81
CA ARG A 348 -6.08 -1.96 -25.67
C ARG A 348 -5.61 -2.95 -26.74
N GLN A 349 -4.47 -2.69 -27.35
CA GLN A 349 -3.86 -3.59 -28.34
C GLN A 349 -3.52 -4.95 -27.70
N LEU A 350 -2.92 -4.94 -26.51
CA LEU A 350 -2.61 -6.15 -25.75
C LEU A 350 -3.88 -6.97 -25.45
N ILE A 351 -4.92 -6.35 -24.89
CA ILE A 351 -6.19 -7.06 -24.60
C ILE A 351 -6.76 -7.65 -25.89
N SER A 352 -6.89 -6.85 -26.95
CA SER A 352 -7.51 -7.29 -28.19
C SER A 352 -6.77 -8.46 -28.84
N ALA A 353 -5.43 -8.45 -28.80
CA ALA A 353 -4.60 -9.45 -29.46
C ALA A 353 -4.41 -10.72 -28.61
N LEU A 354 -4.39 -10.60 -27.29
CA LEU A 354 -4.03 -11.70 -26.39
C LEU A 354 -5.22 -12.43 -25.77
N LYS A 355 -6.43 -11.84 -25.77
CA LYS A 355 -7.62 -12.39 -25.06
C LYS A 355 -7.95 -13.86 -25.36
N SER A 356 -7.58 -14.39 -26.53
CA SER A 356 -7.87 -15.78 -26.91
C SER A 356 -6.77 -16.78 -26.49
N VAL A 357 -5.60 -16.29 -26.05
CA VAL A 357 -4.42 -17.11 -25.71
C VAL A 357 -3.96 -16.96 -24.25
N ILE A 358 -4.62 -16.10 -23.47
CA ILE A 358 -4.39 -15.92 -22.02
C ILE A 358 -5.69 -16.13 -21.26
N ALA A 359 -5.60 -16.53 -19.99
CA ALA A 359 -6.77 -16.55 -19.12
C ALA A 359 -7.28 -15.14 -18.82
N ASN A 360 -8.55 -15.06 -18.42
CA ASN A 360 -9.21 -13.84 -17.93
C ASN A 360 -8.75 -13.46 -16.49
N ASP A 361 -7.44 -13.55 -16.23
CA ASP A 361 -6.78 -13.31 -14.95
C ASP A 361 -5.37 -12.74 -15.23
N VAL A 362 -5.26 -11.41 -15.25
CA VAL A 362 -3.99 -10.68 -15.38
C VAL A 362 -3.58 -10.16 -14.01
N ARG A 363 -2.29 -10.25 -13.68
CA ARG A 363 -1.76 -9.71 -12.41
C ARG A 363 -0.87 -8.50 -12.61
N VAL A 364 -1.12 -7.44 -11.86
CA VAL A 364 -0.13 -6.39 -11.62
C VAL A 364 0.89 -6.91 -10.60
N THR A 365 2.17 -6.82 -10.93
CA THR A 365 3.25 -7.34 -10.07
C THR A 365 3.76 -6.26 -9.11
N ALA A 366 4.37 -6.67 -8.01
CA ALA A 366 4.91 -5.74 -7.02
C ALA A 366 6.18 -4.99 -7.51
N ASN A 367 6.77 -5.43 -8.64
CA ASN A 367 7.82 -4.73 -9.38
C ASN A 367 7.27 -3.83 -10.50
N GLN A 368 5.95 -3.57 -10.52
CA GLN A 368 5.31 -2.65 -11.48
C GLN A 368 5.19 -3.20 -12.91
N GLY A 369 5.20 -4.53 -13.10
CA GLY A 369 4.93 -5.19 -14.38
C GLY A 369 3.56 -5.87 -14.44
N LEU A 370 3.36 -6.70 -15.46
CA LEU A 370 2.17 -7.56 -15.60
C LEU A 370 2.56 -9.03 -15.70
N LEU A 371 1.66 -9.92 -15.26
CA LEU A 371 1.74 -11.36 -15.48
C LEU A 371 0.51 -11.84 -16.25
N LEU A 372 0.77 -12.49 -17.37
CA LEU A 372 -0.20 -13.23 -18.17
C LEU A 372 -0.18 -14.69 -17.74
N LYS A 373 -1.34 -15.29 -17.50
CA LYS A 373 -1.48 -16.66 -16.97
C LYS A 373 -2.10 -17.60 -18.00
N TYR A 374 -1.87 -18.89 -17.81
CA TYR A 374 -2.47 -19.98 -18.60
C TYR A 374 -2.17 -19.94 -20.11
N ILE A 375 -0.96 -19.54 -20.50
CA ILE A 375 -0.52 -19.58 -21.90
C ILE A 375 -0.11 -21.01 -22.27
N ARG A 376 -0.60 -21.54 -23.39
CA ARG A 376 -0.12 -22.81 -23.95
C ARG A 376 1.24 -22.64 -24.64
N PRO A 377 2.14 -23.63 -24.60
CA PRO A 377 3.50 -23.47 -25.13
C PRO A 377 3.54 -23.07 -26.62
N GLU A 378 2.64 -23.61 -27.43
CA GLU A 378 2.47 -23.29 -28.85
C GLU A 378 2.06 -21.83 -29.11
N HIS A 379 1.48 -21.14 -28.13
CA HIS A 379 1.06 -19.74 -28.23
C HIS A 379 2.14 -18.75 -27.76
N LEU A 380 3.22 -19.20 -27.10
CA LEU A 380 4.30 -18.33 -26.64
C LEU A 380 4.95 -17.51 -27.77
N PRO A 381 5.24 -18.06 -28.97
CA PRO A 381 5.73 -17.28 -30.11
C PRO A 381 4.80 -16.14 -30.51
N TYR A 382 3.48 -16.40 -30.52
CA TYR A 382 2.47 -15.40 -30.84
C TYR A 382 2.42 -14.30 -29.77
N VAL A 383 2.37 -14.67 -28.49
CA VAL A 383 2.41 -13.72 -27.37
C VAL A 383 3.63 -12.81 -27.47
N PHE A 384 4.82 -13.38 -27.69
CA PHE A 384 6.04 -12.61 -27.88
C PHE A 384 5.93 -11.64 -29.07
N SER A 385 5.42 -12.10 -30.22
CA SER A 385 5.30 -11.24 -31.41
C SER A 385 4.37 -10.05 -31.19
N VAL A 386 3.30 -10.22 -30.41
CA VAL A 386 2.39 -9.14 -30.01
C VAL A 386 3.13 -8.16 -29.10
N LEU A 387 3.83 -8.65 -28.07
CA LEU A 387 4.64 -7.81 -27.18
C LEU A 387 5.72 -7.04 -27.96
N GLU A 388 6.36 -7.68 -28.94
CA GLU A 388 7.40 -7.09 -29.79
C GLU A 388 6.82 -5.97 -30.66
N SER A 389 5.61 -6.14 -31.18
CA SER A 389 4.91 -5.13 -31.99
C SER A 389 4.58 -3.84 -31.23
N VAL A 390 4.44 -3.93 -29.90
CA VAL A 390 4.09 -2.79 -29.04
C VAL A 390 5.26 -2.29 -28.18
N GLY A 391 6.44 -2.90 -28.29
CA GLY A 391 7.65 -2.50 -27.56
C GLY A 391 7.74 -3.02 -26.12
N PHE A 392 7.08 -4.13 -25.79
CA PHE A 392 7.02 -4.72 -24.44
C PHE A 392 7.63 -6.14 -24.37
N ALA A 393 8.45 -6.51 -25.35
CA ALA A 393 9.11 -7.82 -25.43
C ALA A 393 10.53 -7.85 -24.86
N GLU A 394 10.92 -6.86 -24.03
CA GLU A 394 12.25 -6.86 -23.43
C GLU A 394 12.44 -8.04 -22.45
N PRO A 395 13.59 -8.74 -22.52
CA PRO A 395 13.93 -9.76 -21.54
C PRO A 395 14.29 -9.15 -20.19
N GLY A 396 14.43 -10.03 -19.19
CA GLY A 396 14.96 -9.68 -17.87
C GLY A 396 13.92 -9.19 -16.88
N PHE A 397 12.67 -9.65 -16.94
CA PHE A 397 11.72 -9.38 -15.87
C PHE A 397 12.27 -9.84 -14.51
N ASP A 398 12.15 -8.99 -13.49
CA ASP A 398 12.71 -9.20 -12.15
C ASP A 398 14.23 -9.46 -12.17
N SER A 399 14.96 -8.98 -13.19
CA SER A 399 16.44 -8.94 -13.19
C SER A 399 16.94 -7.60 -12.66
N ILE A 400 18.26 -7.43 -12.60
CA ILE A 400 18.89 -6.12 -12.35
C ILE A 400 18.49 -5.05 -13.38
N ALA A 401 18.12 -5.45 -14.61
CA ALA A 401 17.66 -4.56 -15.66
C ALA A 401 16.20 -4.09 -15.47
N ASP A 402 15.43 -4.71 -14.57
CA ASP A 402 14.03 -4.36 -14.27
C ASP A 402 13.96 -3.42 -13.05
N ILE A 403 14.29 -2.15 -13.27
CA ILE A 403 14.47 -1.18 -12.20
C ILE A 403 13.12 -0.65 -11.71
N THR A 404 12.80 -0.90 -10.43
CA THR A 404 11.59 -0.36 -9.80
C THR A 404 11.79 1.10 -9.41
N ALA A 405 10.88 2.00 -9.82
CA ALA A 405 10.92 3.42 -9.47
C ALA A 405 9.54 3.94 -9.05
N CYS A 406 9.51 4.79 -8.01
CA CYS A 406 8.29 5.54 -7.71
C CYS A 406 8.14 6.76 -8.65
N PRO A 407 6.94 7.38 -8.74
CA PRO A 407 6.71 8.54 -9.62
C PRO A 407 7.56 9.80 -9.36
N GLY A 408 8.34 9.84 -8.27
CA GLY A 408 9.25 10.94 -7.98
C GLY A 408 8.62 12.35 -8.08
N THR A 409 9.40 13.28 -8.61
CA THR A 409 9.00 14.68 -8.83
C THR A 409 7.99 14.86 -9.95
N ASP A 410 7.74 13.84 -10.79
CA ASP A 410 6.81 13.93 -11.93
C ASP A 410 5.40 14.30 -11.45
N THR A 411 4.93 13.64 -10.38
CA THR A 411 3.59 13.90 -9.81
C THR A 411 3.56 13.98 -8.28
N CYS A 412 4.61 13.53 -7.56
CA CYS A 412 4.55 13.47 -6.11
C CYS A 412 4.90 14.80 -5.42
N ASN A 413 4.04 15.23 -4.50
CA ASN A 413 4.30 16.36 -3.59
C ASN A 413 5.53 16.17 -2.68
N LEU A 414 5.91 14.92 -2.39
CA LEU A 414 7.06 14.60 -1.53
C LEU A 414 8.34 14.31 -2.31
N GLY A 415 8.30 14.30 -3.66
CA GLY A 415 9.47 14.05 -4.48
C GLY A 415 10.52 15.13 -4.27
N ILE A 416 11.75 14.71 -3.94
CA ILE A 416 12.90 15.61 -3.77
C ILE A 416 13.66 15.71 -5.09
N SER A 417 13.89 14.58 -5.76
CA SER A 417 14.46 14.52 -7.11
C SER A 417 13.78 13.45 -7.97
N SER A 418 14.03 13.50 -9.28
CA SER A 418 13.45 12.61 -10.27
C SER A 418 13.96 11.18 -10.11
N SER A 419 13.08 10.27 -9.67
CA SER A 419 13.39 8.84 -9.58
C SER A 419 13.17 8.08 -10.88
N THR A 420 12.19 8.49 -11.68
CA THR A 420 11.92 7.93 -13.01
C THR A 420 13.02 8.30 -14.00
N GLY A 421 13.46 9.57 -13.97
CA GLY A 421 14.53 10.05 -14.85
C GLY A 421 15.89 9.36 -14.59
N ILE A 422 16.29 9.18 -13.32
CA ILE A 422 17.50 8.41 -13.03
C ILE A 422 17.32 6.92 -13.33
N ALA A 423 16.15 6.32 -13.06
CA ALA A 423 15.90 4.90 -13.35
C ALA A 423 16.12 4.58 -14.83
N ALA A 424 15.56 5.40 -15.72
CA ALA A 424 15.76 5.25 -17.17
C ALA A 424 17.25 5.28 -17.54
N LYS A 425 18.04 6.16 -16.92
CA LYS A 425 19.49 6.24 -17.17
C LYS A 425 20.28 5.07 -16.61
N LEU A 426 19.85 4.49 -15.49
CA LEU A 426 20.48 3.27 -14.98
C LEU A 426 20.11 2.04 -15.83
N GLU A 427 18.89 1.99 -16.37
CA GLU A 427 18.49 0.95 -17.34
C GLU A 427 19.31 1.04 -18.63
N GLU A 428 19.57 2.25 -19.14
CA GLU A 428 20.48 2.48 -20.28
C GLU A 428 21.89 1.94 -19.99
N VAL A 429 22.47 2.24 -18.82
CA VAL A 429 23.79 1.69 -18.42
C VAL A 429 23.79 0.16 -18.44
N ILE A 430 22.75 -0.49 -17.90
CA ILE A 430 22.70 -1.96 -17.89
C ILE A 430 22.55 -2.50 -19.31
N GLY A 431 21.65 -1.93 -20.11
CA GLY A 431 21.40 -2.40 -21.48
C GLY A 431 22.61 -2.23 -22.41
N ASP A 432 23.30 -1.10 -22.30
CA ASP A 432 24.38 -0.73 -23.23
C ASP A 432 25.74 -1.26 -22.80
N GLU A 433 26.02 -1.32 -21.49
CA GLU A 433 27.35 -1.62 -20.94
C GLU A 433 27.43 -2.99 -20.24
N PHE A 434 26.30 -3.51 -19.72
CA PHE A 434 26.24 -4.79 -19.00
C PHE A 434 25.12 -5.72 -19.48
N PRO A 435 24.98 -5.97 -20.80
CA PRO A 435 23.83 -6.68 -21.37
C PRO A 435 23.64 -8.10 -20.83
N ASP A 436 24.73 -8.78 -20.44
CA ASP A 436 24.68 -10.14 -19.88
C ASP A 436 24.02 -10.19 -18.50
N LEU A 437 23.96 -9.07 -17.78
CA LEU A 437 23.32 -9.01 -16.47
C LEU A 437 21.79 -9.11 -16.54
N VAL A 438 21.18 -9.08 -17.73
CA VAL A 438 19.73 -9.30 -17.92
C VAL A 438 19.23 -10.65 -17.36
N TYR A 439 20.12 -11.63 -17.19
CA TYR A 439 19.83 -12.93 -16.58
C TYR A 439 20.02 -12.95 -15.06
N ASN A 440 20.67 -11.93 -14.48
CA ASN A 440 20.93 -11.86 -13.05
C ASN A 440 19.66 -11.40 -12.31
N LYS A 441 19.10 -12.29 -11.49
CA LYS A 441 17.92 -12.00 -10.65
C LYS A 441 18.25 -11.76 -9.18
N ASP A 442 19.52 -11.81 -8.81
CA ASP A 442 19.97 -11.67 -7.42
C ASP A 442 20.18 -10.20 -7.04
N ILE A 443 20.65 -9.38 -7.99
CA ILE A 443 20.85 -7.95 -7.80
C ILE A 443 19.58 -7.19 -8.17
N LYS A 444 18.90 -6.63 -7.17
CA LYS A 444 17.75 -5.74 -7.39
C LYS A 444 18.18 -4.29 -7.27
N ILE A 445 17.82 -3.47 -8.27
CA ILE A 445 17.93 -2.01 -8.20
C ILE A 445 16.56 -1.41 -7.95
N LYS A 446 16.44 -0.59 -6.90
CA LYS A 446 15.17 0.06 -6.55
C LYS A 446 15.37 1.51 -6.17
N ILE A 447 14.50 2.39 -6.68
CA ILE A 447 14.68 3.84 -6.61
C ILE A 447 13.43 4.53 -6.04
N SER A 448 13.61 5.57 -5.25
CA SER A 448 12.50 6.45 -4.85
C SER A 448 12.89 7.92 -4.89
N GLY A 449 11.99 8.82 -5.29
CA GLY A 449 12.30 10.27 -5.32
C GLY A 449 12.49 10.91 -3.94
N CYS A 450 12.26 10.19 -2.85
CA CYS A 450 12.53 10.62 -1.47
C CYS A 450 12.73 9.42 -0.53
N MET A 451 13.06 9.68 0.73
CA MET A 451 13.31 8.69 1.78
C MET A 451 12.10 7.82 2.18
N ASN A 452 10.89 8.08 1.67
CA ASN A 452 9.70 7.30 2.06
C ASN A 452 9.67 5.86 1.53
N SER A 453 10.58 5.52 0.61
CA SER A 453 10.77 4.16 0.08
C SER A 453 9.54 3.58 -0.60
N CYS A 454 8.82 4.39 -1.39
CA CYS A 454 7.69 3.93 -2.20
C CYS A 454 8.10 2.92 -3.29
N GLY A 455 9.30 3.12 -3.86
CA GLY A 455 9.94 2.16 -4.76
C GLY A 455 10.74 1.08 -4.04
N GLN A 456 10.72 1.03 -2.70
CA GLN A 456 11.34 -0.02 -1.87
C GLN A 456 12.88 -0.09 -1.89
N HIS A 457 13.56 1.04 -2.12
CA HIS A 457 15.03 1.12 -2.12
C HIS A 457 15.71 0.63 -0.83
N GLY A 458 15.02 0.61 0.31
CA GLY A 458 15.61 0.22 1.60
C GLY A 458 15.84 -1.29 1.78
N ILE A 459 15.36 -2.11 0.83
CA ILE A 459 15.48 -3.58 0.83
C ILE A 459 16.01 -4.11 -0.51
N ALA A 460 16.75 -3.28 -1.23
CA ALA A 460 17.37 -3.62 -2.50
C ALA A 460 18.87 -3.82 -2.33
N ALA A 461 19.46 -4.68 -3.15
CA ALA A 461 20.92 -4.88 -3.17
C ALA A 461 21.61 -3.54 -3.49
N ILE A 462 21.05 -2.79 -4.44
CA ILE A 462 21.45 -1.43 -4.77
C ILE A 462 20.21 -0.52 -4.72
N GLY A 463 20.12 0.29 -3.67
CA GLY A 463 19.03 1.22 -3.44
C GLY A 463 19.43 2.66 -3.71
N PHE A 464 18.53 3.43 -4.32
CA PHE A 464 18.69 4.87 -4.45
C PHE A 464 17.49 5.61 -3.88
N HIS A 465 17.74 6.74 -3.21
CA HIS A 465 16.66 7.70 -2.98
C HIS A 465 17.05 9.14 -3.24
N GLY A 466 16.09 9.90 -3.76
CA GLY A 466 16.23 11.32 -4.02
C GLY A 466 16.54 12.11 -2.76
N SER A 467 17.44 13.07 -2.91
CA SER A 467 17.92 13.98 -1.88
C SER A 467 18.37 15.30 -2.54
N SER A 468 18.91 16.21 -1.75
CA SER A 468 19.56 17.42 -2.25
C SER A 468 20.87 17.67 -1.51
N MET A 469 21.74 18.45 -2.17
CA MET A 469 23.00 18.95 -1.63
C MET A 469 23.11 20.46 -1.88
N LYS A 470 24.03 21.11 -1.16
CA LYS A 470 24.33 22.53 -1.33
C LYS A 470 25.81 22.71 -1.67
N SER A 471 26.11 23.50 -2.69
CA SER A 471 27.47 23.88 -3.07
C SER A 471 27.46 25.31 -3.60
N ALA A 472 28.45 26.12 -3.18
CA ALA A 472 28.60 27.52 -3.61
C ALA A 472 27.30 28.36 -3.57
N GLY A 473 26.49 28.20 -2.51
CA GLY A 473 25.21 28.90 -2.33
C GLY A 473 24.05 28.42 -3.20
N LYS A 474 24.26 27.41 -4.06
CA LYS A 474 23.24 26.78 -4.90
C LYS A 474 22.84 25.41 -4.36
N THR A 475 21.62 24.98 -4.66
CA THR A 475 21.12 23.65 -4.32
C THR A 475 21.10 22.78 -5.57
N LEU A 476 21.49 21.52 -5.46
CA LEU A 476 21.52 20.56 -6.54
C LEU A 476 20.81 19.25 -6.15
N PRO A 477 20.21 18.52 -7.12
CA PRO A 477 19.61 17.21 -6.87
C PRO A 477 20.70 16.20 -6.55
N ALA A 478 20.41 15.30 -5.63
CA ALA A 478 21.32 14.29 -5.16
C ALA A 478 20.64 12.93 -5.02
N LEU A 479 21.44 11.87 -4.98
CA LEU A 479 21.02 10.53 -4.66
C LEU A 479 21.71 10.08 -3.39
N GLN A 480 20.93 9.61 -2.41
CA GLN A 480 21.46 8.76 -1.37
C GLN A 480 21.58 7.34 -1.94
N VAL A 481 22.78 6.78 -1.89
CA VAL A 481 23.09 5.40 -2.23
C VAL A 481 22.93 4.53 -0.99
N LEU A 482 22.26 3.39 -1.15
CA LEU A 482 22.09 2.37 -0.12
C LEU A 482 22.50 1.01 -0.69
N LEU A 483 23.18 0.17 0.08
CA LEU A 483 23.69 -1.13 -0.39
C LEU A 483 23.40 -2.25 0.63
N GLY A 484 23.36 -3.51 0.17
CA GLY A 484 23.32 -4.70 1.05
C GLY A 484 21.91 -5.15 1.49
N GLY A 485 20.86 -4.51 0.97
CA GLY A 485 19.47 -4.92 1.22
C GLY A 485 19.06 -6.13 0.37
N GLY A 486 17.95 -6.78 0.73
CA GLY A 486 17.47 -7.90 -0.05
C GLY A 486 16.40 -8.74 0.64
N ILE A 487 16.05 -9.83 -0.04
CA ILE A 487 15.04 -10.80 0.39
C ILE A 487 15.77 -12.12 0.60
N VAL A 488 15.69 -12.69 1.80
CA VAL A 488 16.29 -13.99 2.11
C VAL A 488 15.29 -15.12 1.90
N GLY A 489 14.00 -14.85 2.15
CA GLY A 489 12.92 -15.82 2.06
C GLY A 489 12.32 -16.16 3.43
N ASN A 490 11.19 -16.84 3.43
CA ASN A 490 10.49 -17.35 4.62
C ASN A 490 10.27 -16.28 5.72
N GLY A 491 9.97 -15.04 5.31
CA GLY A 491 9.72 -13.91 6.19
C GLY A 491 10.99 -13.23 6.71
N VAL A 492 12.17 -13.54 6.13
CA VAL A 492 13.44 -12.92 6.47
C VAL A 492 13.88 -11.98 5.34
N GLY A 493 14.27 -10.77 5.72
CA GLY A 493 14.76 -9.73 4.80
C GLY A 493 15.99 -9.01 5.35
N ARG A 494 16.66 -8.26 4.48
CA ARG A 494 17.86 -7.47 4.79
C ARG A 494 17.58 -6.00 4.53
N VAL A 495 17.95 -5.14 5.47
CA VAL A 495 17.87 -3.68 5.32
C VAL A 495 19.19 -3.18 4.73
N ALA A 496 19.10 -2.32 3.71
CA ALA A 496 20.27 -1.72 3.10
C ALA A 496 20.87 -0.61 3.98
N ASP A 497 22.20 -0.54 4.03
CA ASP A 497 22.96 0.50 4.72
C ASP A 497 23.04 1.78 3.91
N LYS A 498 23.02 2.94 4.57
CA LYS A 498 23.13 4.26 3.92
C LYS A 498 24.59 4.64 3.71
N VAL A 499 25.14 4.25 2.57
CA VAL A 499 26.57 4.40 2.27
C VAL A 499 26.98 5.86 2.04
N ILE A 500 26.48 6.51 0.98
CA ILE A 500 26.96 7.85 0.60
C ILE A 500 25.90 8.64 -0.18
N LYS A 501 26.05 9.96 -0.20
CA LYS A 501 25.25 10.86 -1.03
C LYS A 501 26.10 11.43 -2.16
N VAL A 502 25.59 11.37 -3.40
CA VAL A 502 26.26 11.86 -4.61
C VAL A 502 25.34 12.80 -5.42
N PRO A 503 25.88 13.72 -6.24
CA PRO A 503 25.08 14.46 -7.22
C PRO A 503 24.29 13.50 -8.12
N SER A 504 23.04 13.85 -8.44
CA SER A 504 22.13 12.94 -9.15
C SER A 504 22.65 12.52 -10.53
N LYS A 505 23.37 13.42 -11.21
CA LYS A 505 23.98 13.16 -12.51
C LYS A 505 25.10 12.12 -12.48
N ARG A 506 25.67 11.83 -11.31
CA ARG A 506 26.71 10.81 -11.10
C ARG A 506 26.15 9.44 -10.74
N GLY A 507 24.82 9.28 -10.69
CA GLY A 507 24.17 7.99 -10.46
C GLY A 507 24.62 6.86 -11.42
N PRO A 508 24.72 7.11 -12.74
CA PRO A 508 25.29 6.15 -13.69
C PRO A 508 26.71 5.70 -13.32
N ASP A 509 27.58 6.64 -12.93
CA ASP A 509 28.96 6.32 -12.56
C ASP A 509 29.03 5.53 -11.25
N VAL A 510 28.12 5.79 -10.29
CA VAL A 510 27.98 4.94 -9.10
C VAL A 510 27.67 3.50 -9.50
N LEU A 511 26.70 3.29 -10.40
CA LEU A 511 26.34 1.94 -10.84
C LEU A 511 27.52 1.24 -11.53
N ARG A 512 28.20 1.92 -12.47
CA ARG A 512 29.42 1.40 -13.13
C ARG A 512 30.49 1.01 -12.12
N SER A 513 30.73 1.88 -11.14
CA SER A 513 31.77 1.67 -10.12
C SER A 513 31.47 0.43 -9.27
N LEU A 514 30.20 0.25 -8.87
CA LEU A 514 29.76 -0.92 -8.09
C LEU A 514 29.85 -2.21 -8.89
N LEU A 515 29.39 -2.21 -10.14
CA LEU A 515 29.36 -3.41 -10.98
C LEU A 515 30.76 -3.85 -11.41
N HIS A 516 31.63 -2.92 -11.83
CA HIS A 516 33.01 -3.26 -12.18
C HIS A 516 33.83 -3.71 -10.97
N ASP A 517 33.62 -3.08 -9.81
CA ASP A 517 34.29 -3.49 -8.58
C ASP A 517 33.88 -4.91 -8.17
N TYR A 518 32.58 -5.23 -8.27
CA TYR A 518 32.07 -6.57 -8.02
C TYR A 518 32.57 -7.60 -9.04
N GLU A 519 32.57 -7.27 -10.33
CA GLU A 519 33.09 -8.13 -11.39
C GLU A 519 34.60 -8.42 -11.22
N THR A 520 35.37 -7.44 -10.75
CA THR A 520 36.82 -7.56 -10.59
C THR A 520 37.23 -8.29 -9.31
N ASN A 521 36.51 -8.05 -8.20
CA ASN A 521 36.92 -8.48 -6.86
C ASN A 521 36.00 -9.53 -6.23
N GLY A 522 34.90 -9.88 -6.90
CA GLY A 522 33.99 -10.95 -6.51
C GLY A 522 34.67 -12.32 -6.61
N GLN A 523 34.31 -13.23 -5.72
CA GLN A 523 34.74 -14.62 -5.77
C GLN A 523 33.81 -15.44 -6.69
N GLU A 524 34.27 -16.61 -7.11
CA GLU A 524 33.48 -17.50 -7.95
C GLU A 524 32.17 -17.89 -7.25
N ASN A 525 31.03 -17.66 -7.92
CA ASN A 525 29.66 -17.89 -7.41
C ASN A 525 29.30 -17.09 -6.14
N GLU A 526 30.07 -16.08 -5.76
CA GLU A 526 29.69 -15.15 -4.69
C GLU A 526 28.46 -14.34 -5.14
N LEU A 527 27.50 -14.09 -4.25
CA LEU A 527 26.38 -13.18 -4.51
C LEU A 527 26.79 -11.75 -4.16
N PHE A 528 26.17 -10.74 -4.78
CA PHE A 528 26.50 -9.34 -4.52
C PHE A 528 26.36 -8.94 -3.03
N ASN A 529 25.35 -9.48 -2.35
CA ASN A 529 25.17 -9.21 -0.93
C ASN A 529 26.23 -9.91 -0.05
N ASP A 530 26.71 -11.07 -0.45
CA ASP A 530 27.80 -11.76 0.25
C ASP A 530 29.13 -11.01 0.04
N TYR A 531 29.36 -10.54 -1.19
CA TYR A 531 30.46 -9.63 -1.52
C TYR A 531 30.41 -8.35 -0.68
N TYR A 532 29.22 -7.76 -0.57
CA TYR A 532 29.00 -6.58 0.25
C TYR A 532 29.36 -6.84 1.73
N ASP A 533 28.90 -7.95 2.29
CA ASP A 533 29.17 -8.34 3.67
C ASP A 533 30.66 -8.59 3.93
N ARG A 534 31.37 -9.19 2.95
CA ARG A 534 32.80 -9.45 3.03
C ARG A 534 33.64 -8.17 3.04
N GLN A 535 33.28 -7.19 2.21
CA GLN A 535 34.03 -5.93 2.09
C GLN A 535 33.63 -4.91 3.17
N GLY A 536 32.34 -4.85 3.51
CA GLY A 536 31.75 -3.95 4.49
C GLY A 536 31.45 -2.53 3.96
N GLU A 537 30.54 -1.83 4.64
CA GLU A 537 30.05 -0.49 4.25
C GLU A 537 31.17 0.53 3.97
N ARG A 538 32.22 0.51 4.80
CA ARG A 538 33.33 1.48 4.73
C ARG A 538 34.13 1.36 3.43
N TYR A 539 34.27 0.15 2.90
CA TYR A 539 34.93 -0.11 1.62
C TYR A 539 34.20 0.62 0.49
N PHE A 540 32.89 0.39 0.38
CA PHE A 540 32.06 1.02 -0.65
C PHE A 540 31.94 2.54 -0.48
N TYR A 541 31.95 3.03 0.76
CA TYR A 541 32.03 4.46 1.00
C TYR A 541 33.28 5.05 0.34
N GLU A 542 34.47 4.48 0.58
CA GLU A 542 35.71 5.01 0.01
C GLU A 542 35.78 4.81 -1.51
N LEU A 543 35.24 3.71 -2.04
CA LEU A 543 35.08 3.49 -3.49
C LEU A 543 34.28 4.62 -4.15
N LEU A 544 33.15 5.02 -3.55
CA LEU A 544 32.23 5.99 -4.14
C LEU A 544 32.54 7.45 -3.75
N LYS A 545 33.40 7.68 -2.77
CA LYS A 545 33.75 9.01 -2.26
C LYS A 545 34.24 10.00 -3.33
N PRO A 546 35.05 9.61 -4.34
CA PRO A 546 35.42 10.52 -5.42
C PRO A 546 34.20 11.09 -6.17
N LEU A 547 33.13 10.30 -6.32
CA LEU A 547 31.89 10.73 -6.96
C LEU A 547 31.06 11.69 -6.08
N ALA A 548 31.41 11.88 -4.81
CA ALA A 548 30.77 12.86 -3.94
C ALA A 548 31.48 14.23 -3.95
N ASP A 549 32.63 14.37 -4.63
CA ASP A 549 33.41 15.61 -4.61
C ASP A 549 32.66 16.76 -5.32
N LEU A 550 32.34 17.81 -4.56
CA LEU A 550 31.59 18.96 -5.05
C LEU A 550 32.49 20.00 -5.75
N ALA A 551 33.81 19.83 -5.76
CA ALA A 551 34.74 20.72 -6.47
C ALA A 551 34.69 20.51 -7.99
N THR A 552 34.23 19.34 -8.46
CA THR A 552 34.17 18.95 -9.87
C THR A 552 32.80 19.17 -10.52
N LEU A 553 31.89 19.88 -9.83
CA LEU A 553 30.52 20.11 -10.32
C LEU A 553 30.50 20.92 -11.63
N GLN A 554 29.63 20.49 -12.54
CA GLN A 554 29.29 21.16 -13.78
C GLN A 554 27.92 21.85 -13.67
N ASN A 555 27.58 22.70 -14.64
CA ASN A 555 26.28 23.38 -14.65
C ASN A 555 25.11 22.39 -14.72
N GLU A 556 25.30 21.27 -15.43
CA GLU A 556 24.31 20.20 -15.59
C GLU A 556 24.00 19.47 -14.27
N ASP A 557 24.91 19.48 -13.30
CA ASP A 557 24.66 18.90 -11.97
C ASP A 557 23.57 19.66 -11.20
N PHE A 558 23.27 20.90 -11.59
CA PHE A 558 22.21 21.71 -11.01
C PHE A 558 20.87 21.54 -11.73
N ILE A 559 20.75 20.57 -12.64
CA ILE A 559 19.53 20.26 -13.38
C ILE A 559 19.14 18.81 -13.05
N ASP A 560 17.89 18.57 -12.70
CA ASP A 560 17.40 17.23 -12.40
C ASP A 560 17.14 16.41 -13.67
N TRP A 561 17.07 15.09 -13.55
CA TRP A 561 16.81 14.23 -14.70
C TRP A 561 15.41 14.48 -15.29
N GLY A 562 15.34 14.65 -16.61
CA GLY A 562 14.08 14.92 -17.32
C GLY A 562 13.60 16.38 -17.26
N HIS A 563 14.43 17.30 -16.74
CA HIS A 563 14.12 18.73 -16.65
C HIS A 563 15.17 19.58 -17.38
N GLU A 564 14.77 20.79 -17.78
CA GLU A 564 15.66 21.79 -18.42
C GLU A 564 15.98 22.97 -17.48
N GLU A 565 15.15 23.18 -16.46
CA GLU A 565 15.29 24.28 -15.52
C GLU A 565 16.29 23.97 -14.40
N LYS A 566 16.84 25.04 -13.80
CA LYS A 566 17.68 24.92 -12.60
C LYS A 566 16.88 24.33 -11.46
N TYR A 567 17.48 23.34 -10.80
CA TYR A 567 16.89 22.64 -9.69
C TYR A 567 16.58 23.57 -8.52
N ALA A 568 15.34 23.48 -8.04
CA ALA A 568 14.90 24.07 -6.80
C ALA A 568 14.17 22.99 -5.98
N THR A 569 14.52 22.89 -4.70
CA THR A 569 13.82 21.98 -3.80
C THR A 569 12.41 22.52 -3.55
N ALA A 570 11.42 21.88 -4.17
CA ALA A 570 10.00 22.14 -3.95
C ALA A 570 9.34 20.89 -3.36
N ILE A 571 9.57 20.69 -2.06
CA ILE A 571 8.94 19.61 -1.28
C ILE A 571 7.66 20.17 -0.68
N GLY A 572 6.52 19.70 -1.19
CA GLY A 572 5.21 19.96 -0.59
C GLY A 572 4.97 19.11 0.65
N VAL A 573 3.84 19.34 1.31
CA VAL A 573 3.37 18.45 2.38
C VAL A 573 2.65 17.28 1.72
N GLY A 574 3.15 16.06 1.90
CA GLY A 574 2.42 14.88 1.45
C GLY A 574 1.05 14.84 2.13
N GLU A 575 -0.03 14.55 1.41
CA GLU A 575 -1.37 14.58 2.01
C GLU A 575 -1.59 13.50 3.07
N CYS A 576 -0.98 12.35 2.85
CA CYS A 576 -0.78 11.31 3.85
C CYS A 576 0.25 11.70 4.92
N ALA A 577 0.81 12.90 4.92
CA ALA A 577 1.79 13.44 5.86
C ALA A 577 1.35 14.79 6.48
N GLY A 578 0.21 15.37 6.09
CA GLY A 578 -0.35 16.60 6.67
C GLY A 578 -1.07 16.39 8.00
N VAL A 579 -1.04 17.39 8.87
CA VAL A 579 -1.61 17.39 10.25
C VAL A 579 -3.13 17.13 10.21
N VAL A 580 -3.70 16.65 11.30
CA VAL A 580 -5.16 16.65 11.50
C VAL A 580 -5.46 17.75 12.51
N ILE A 581 -6.20 18.76 12.10
CA ILE A 581 -6.71 19.82 12.95
C ILE A 581 -7.99 19.29 13.57
N ASP A 582 -7.91 19.00 14.85
CA ASP A 582 -9.02 18.53 15.66
C ASP A 582 -9.81 19.72 16.22
N LEU A 583 -10.69 20.29 15.40
CA LEU A 583 -11.63 21.29 15.90
C LEU A 583 -12.72 20.60 16.74
N VAL A 584 -12.97 21.09 17.95
CA VAL A 584 -13.98 20.55 18.89
C VAL A 584 -15.34 20.35 18.20
N ALA A 585 -15.81 21.34 17.44
CA ALA A 585 -17.08 21.25 16.71
C ALA A 585 -17.07 20.17 15.61
N THR A 586 -15.92 19.96 14.96
CA THR A 586 -15.76 18.92 13.93
C THR A 586 -15.84 17.52 14.55
N LEU A 587 -15.14 17.31 15.67
CA LEU A 587 -15.15 16.04 16.39
C LEU A 587 -16.54 15.64 16.88
N LEU A 588 -17.33 16.61 17.37
CA LEU A 588 -18.69 16.34 17.83
C LEU A 588 -19.64 16.01 16.68
N PHE A 589 -19.51 16.70 15.55
CA PHE A 589 -20.25 16.34 14.34
C PHE A 589 -19.88 14.92 13.86
N ASP A 590 -18.60 14.57 13.89
CA ASP A 590 -18.15 13.23 13.53
C ASP A 590 -18.68 12.17 14.52
N ALA A 591 -18.73 12.49 15.81
CA ALA A 591 -19.33 11.60 16.81
C ALA A 591 -20.83 11.35 16.55
N GLU A 592 -21.57 12.37 16.15
CA GLU A 592 -23.00 12.28 15.78
C GLU A 592 -23.19 11.45 14.50
N GLU A 593 -22.34 11.65 13.48
CA GLU A 593 -22.36 10.85 12.25
C GLU A 593 -22.13 9.36 12.56
N LYS A 594 -21.18 9.05 13.46
CA LYS A 594 -20.89 7.69 13.92
C LYS A 594 -22.03 7.10 14.76
N LEU A 595 -22.73 7.90 15.57
CA LEU A 595 -23.94 7.46 16.26
C LEU A 595 -25.02 7.05 15.26
N GLY A 596 -25.25 7.87 14.21
CA GLY A 596 -26.17 7.53 13.14
C GLY A 596 -25.82 6.19 12.47
N TRP A 597 -24.54 5.96 12.14
CA TRP A 597 -24.09 4.68 11.59
C TRP A 597 -24.24 3.52 12.58
N GLY A 598 -24.03 3.77 13.87
CA GLY A 598 -24.28 2.79 14.92
C GLY A 598 -25.74 2.33 14.94
N LEU A 599 -26.68 3.26 14.84
CA LEU A 599 -28.12 2.96 14.79
C LEU A 599 -28.50 2.17 13.54
N GLU A 600 -27.98 2.56 12.38
CA GLU A 600 -28.20 1.85 11.12
C GLU A 600 -27.65 0.41 11.17
N ALA A 601 -26.44 0.23 11.71
CA ALA A 601 -25.83 -1.09 11.87
C ALA A 601 -26.67 -1.99 12.81
N LEU A 602 -27.17 -1.44 13.92
CA LEU A 602 -28.08 -2.17 14.82
C LEU A 602 -29.38 -2.56 14.12
N ALA A 603 -29.97 -1.67 13.31
CA ALA A 603 -31.17 -1.96 12.53
C ALA A 603 -30.93 -3.06 11.47
N ALA A 604 -29.71 -3.16 10.96
CA ALA A 604 -29.26 -4.20 10.03
C ALA A 604 -28.76 -5.49 10.72
N ASN A 605 -28.91 -5.63 12.05
CA ASN A 605 -28.37 -6.72 12.86
C ASN A 605 -26.83 -6.90 12.79
N GLN A 606 -26.12 -5.82 12.44
CA GLN A 606 -24.65 -5.75 12.43
C GLN A 606 -24.14 -5.29 13.80
N TYR A 607 -24.36 -6.11 14.84
CA TYR A 607 -24.12 -5.72 16.24
C TYR A 607 -22.67 -5.33 16.52
N ALA A 608 -21.69 -6.07 15.99
CA ALA A 608 -20.27 -5.75 16.17
C ALA A 608 -19.89 -4.38 15.56
N ASP A 609 -20.48 -4.05 14.41
CA ASP A 609 -20.25 -2.77 13.74
C ASP A 609 -20.91 -1.63 14.52
N GLY A 610 -22.14 -1.84 14.99
CA GLY A 610 -22.86 -0.88 15.85
C GLY A 610 -22.12 -0.58 17.15
N ILE A 611 -21.53 -1.61 17.77
CA ILE A 611 -20.67 -1.48 18.95
C ILE A 611 -19.43 -0.64 18.62
N TYR A 612 -18.76 -0.90 17.50
CA TYR A 612 -17.53 -0.17 17.15
C TYR A 612 -17.80 1.30 16.76
N HIS A 613 -18.92 1.56 16.10
CA HIS A 613 -19.39 2.92 15.84
C HIS A 613 -19.66 3.66 17.15
N SER A 614 -20.31 3.01 18.12
CA SER A 614 -20.54 3.57 19.46
C SER A 614 -19.21 3.84 20.19
N TYR A 615 -18.25 2.93 20.14
CA TYR A 615 -16.90 3.12 20.67
C TYR A 615 -16.22 4.35 20.04
N SER A 616 -16.28 4.48 18.72
CA SER A 616 -15.70 5.62 18.00
C SER A 616 -16.33 6.95 18.46
N SER A 617 -17.65 6.97 18.65
CA SER A 617 -18.37 8.14 19.18
C SER A 617 -17.91 8.50 20.60
N PHE A 618 -17.76 7.53 21.52
CA PHE A 618 -17.21 7.79 22.85
C PHE A 618 -15.85 8.49 22.78
N ILE A 619 -14.93 7.98 21.95
CA ILE A 619 -13.58 8.54 21.79
C ILE A 619 -13.63 9.96 21.23
N LEU A 620 -14.45 10.20 20.21
CA LEU A 620 -14.56 11.52 19.58
C LEU A 620 -15.15 12.56 20.53
N ILE A 621 -16.18 12.21 21.29
CA ILE A 621 -16.79 13.09 22.31
C ILE A 621 -15.79 13.41 23.41
N ALA A 622 -15.11 12.40 23.97
CA ALA A 622 -14.11 12.60 25.02
C ALA A 622 -12.95 13.46 24.53
N LYS A 623 -12.45 13.20 23.32
CA LYS A 623 -11.40 14.01 22.67
C LYS A 623 -11.83 15.48 22.51
N ALA A 624 -13.07 15.71 22.06
CA ALA A 624 -13.60 17.06 21.88
C ALA A 624 -13.62 17.85 23.19
N LEU A 625 -14.03 17.20 24.29
CA LEU A 625 -14.06 17.82 25.62
C LEU A 625 -12.65 18.07 26.17
N LEU A 626 -11.74 17.09 26.07
CA LEU A 626 -10.35 17.22 26.51
C LEU A 626 -9.61 18.35 25.79
N LEU A 627 -9.77 18.46 24.47
CA LEU A 627 -9.19 19.56 23.70
C LEU A 627 -9.76 20.92 24.10
N GLY A 628 -11.05 20.98 24.47
CA GLY A 628 -11.66 22.19 25.03
C GLY A 628 -11.02 22.66 26.33
N GLU A 629 -10.39 21.76 27.08
CA GLU A 629 -9.63 22.04 28.32
C GLU A 629 -8.11 22.15 28.08
N GLY A 630 -7.67 22.18 26.82
CA GLY A 630 -6.26 22.27 26.46
C GLY A 630 -5.44 20.99 26.70
N VAL A 631 -6.09 19.83 26.85
CA VAL A 631 -5.42 18.54 27.04
C VAL A 631 -5.08 17.90 25.70
N SER A 632 -3.79 17.64 25.46
CA SER A 632 -3.31 17.02 24.22
C SER A 632 -3.69 15.54 24.13
N CYS A 633 -4.25 15.13 22.99
CA CYS A 633 -4.78 13.78 22.79
C CYS A 633 -4.00 13.03 21.70
N ASN A 634 -3.07 12.15 22.09
CA ASN A 634 -2.14 11.51 21.13
C ASN A 634 -2.56 10.10 20.69
N THR A 635 -3.33 9.38 21.50
CA THR A 635 -3.81 7.99 21.25
C THR A 635 -5.23 7.85 21.79
N GLN A 636 -6.02 6.89 21.29
CA GLN A 636 -7.35 6.63 21.86
C GLN A 636 -7.24 6.11 23.30
N HIS A 637 -6.27 5.24 23.57
CA HIS A 637 -5.98 4.78 24.93
C HIS A 637 -5.66 5.94 25.89
N GLY A 638 -4.86 6.92 25.44
CA GLY A 638 -4.57 8.13 26.21
C GLY A 638 -5.82 8.96 26.48
N ILE A 639 -6.67 9.19 25.46
CA ILE A 639 -7.96 9.89 25.60
C ILE A 639 -8.81 9.25 26.70
N ILE A 640 -8.91 7.91 26.70
CA ILE A 640 -9.68 7.17 27.70
C ILE A 640 -9.17 7.46 29.13
N ASN A 641 -7.85 7.36 29.35
CA ASN A 641 -7.26 7.59 30.67
C ASN A 641 -7.32 9.07 31.10
N ASP A 642 -7.06 9.98 30.17
CA ASP A 642 -7.04 11.43 30.44
C ASP A 642 -8.45 11.94 30.73
N PHE A 643 -9.49 11.38 30.12
CA PHE A 643 -10.87 11.77 30.41
C PHE A 643 -11.25 11.46 31.87
N ASP A 644 -10.90 10.27 32.37
CA ASP A 644 -11.12 9.94 33.78
C ASP A 644 -10.39 10.92 34.71
N LYS A 645 -9.15 11.24 34.39
CA LYS A 645 -8.33 12.17 35.18
C LYS A 645 -8.88 13.60 35.19
N HIS A 646 -9.33 14.11 34.04
CA HIS A 646 -9.66 15.53 33.87
C HIS A 646 -11.16 15.85 34.05
N PHE A 647 -12.06 14.89 33.81
CA PHE A 647 -13.51 15.10 33.88
C PHE A 647 -14.21 14.30 34.97
N VAL A 648 -13.86 13.02 35.15
CA VAL A 648 -14.53 12.16 36.13
C VAL A 648 -14.01 12.42 37.55
N ALA A 649 -12.68 12.37 37.74
CA ALA A 649 -12.05 12.59 39.04
C ALA A 649 -12.25 14.02 39.59
N THR A 650 -12.50 14.98 38.71
CA THR A 650 -12.80 16.38 39.07
C THR A 650 -14.29 16.63 39.30
N GLY A 651 -15.15 15.64 39.08
CA GLY A 651 -16.60 15.75 39.24
C GLY A 651 -17.29 16.59 38.16
N LYS A 652 -16.59 16.99 37.09
CA LYS A 652 -17.17 17.74 35.96
C LYS A 652 -18.22 16.93 35.21
N ILE A 653 -18.01 15.63 35.08
CA ILE A 653 -18.93 14.68 34.48
C ILE A 653 -19.05 13.47 35.40
N ALA A 654 -20.28 13.16 35.82
CA ALA A 654 -20.55 12.03 36.70
C ALA A 654 -20.71 10.75 35.89
N LEU A 655 -19.75 9.82 36.02
CA LEU A 655 -19.78 8.48 35.42
C LEU A 655 -19.45 7.41 36.46
N THR A 656 -20.43 6.57 36.77
CA THR A 656 -20.25 5.47 37.73
C THR A 656 -19.25 4.45 37.18
N GLY A 657 -18.19 4.15 37.94
CA GLY A 657 -17.12 3.24 37.52
C GLY A 657 -16.06 3.84 36.59
N GLY A 658 -16.24 5.09 36.16
CA GLY A 658 -15.30 5.80 35.29
C GLY A 658 -15.53 5.58 33.80
N PHE A 659 -15.05 6.52 32.99
CA PHE A 659 -15.08 6.49 31.54
C PHE A 659 -14.28 5.33 30.98
N ARG A 660 -13.13 4.97 31.58
CA ARG A 660 -12.35 3.83 31.14
C ARG A 660 -13.14 2.52 31.22
N ALA A 661 -13.81 2.27 32.35
CA ALA A 661 -14.63 1.07 32.51
C ALA A 661 -15.80 1.07 31.51
N LEU A 662 -16.46 2.22 31.37
CA LEU A 662 -17.56 2.39 30.41
C LEU A 662 -17.14 2.11 28.97
N VAL A 663 -15.98 2.61 28.52
CA VAL A 663 -15.57 2.44 27.13
C VAL A 663 -14.98 1.05 26.88
N LEU A 664 -14.12 0.55 27.78
CA LEU A 664 -13.38 -0.69 27.57
C LEU A 664 -14.16 -1.97 27.89
N GLN A 665 -15.41 -1.87 28.38
CA GLN A 665 -16.30 -3.03 28.49
C GLN A 665 -16.52 -3.75 27.14
N ILE A 666 -16.23 -3.10 26.00
CA ILE A 666 -16.20 -3.73 24.67
C ILE A 666 -15.25 -4.94 24.61
N ASN A 667 -14.17 -4.95 25.40
CA ASN A 667 -13.25 -6.09 25.48
C ASN A 667 -13.74 -7.17 26.46
N GLU A 668 -14.74 -6.86 27.28
CA GLU A 668 -15.25 -7.73 28.34
C GLU A 668 -16.51 -8.48 27.89
N HIS A 669 -17.08 -8.14 26.74
CA HIS A 669 -18.33 -8.68 26.24
C HIS A 669 -18.21 -9.20 24.81
N GLU A 670 -19.00 -10.21 24.50
CA GLU A 670 -19.22 -10.63 23.11
C GLU A 670 -20.19 -9.66 22.42
N PRO A 671 -20.09 -9.48 21.09
CA PRO A 671 -20.92 -8.54 20.34
C PRO A 671 -22.34 -9.08 20.10
N THR A 672 -23.08 -9.31 21.19
CA THR A 672 -24.47 -9.74 21.20
C THR A 672 -25.42 -8.57 20.96
N GLU A 673 -26.65 -8.85 20.52
CA GLU A 673 -27.69 -7.84 20.34
C GLU A 673 -27.95 -7.04 21.63
N SER A 674 -28.06 -7.73 22.77
CA SER A 674 -28.32 -7.11 24.08
C SER A 674 -27.21 -6.13 24.45
N PHE A 675 -25.95 -6.55 24.32
CA PHE A 675 -24.81 -5.70 24.62
C PHE A 675 -24.74 -4.51 23.65
N ALA A 676 -24.95 -4.74 22.35
CA ALA A 676 -24.89 -3.69 21.34
C ALA A 676 -25.93 -2.58 21.58
N LYS A 677 -27.18 -2.96 21.89
CA LYS A 677 -28.25 -2.00 22.24
C LYS A 677 -27.94 -1.24 23.53
N GLN A 678 -27.46 -1.94 24.56
CA GLN A 678 -27.07 -1.31 25.83
C GLN A 678 -25.92 -0.32 25.63
N TYR A 679 -24.87 -0.72 24.91
CA TYR A 679 -23.69 0.10 24.67
C TYR A 679 -24.01 1.33 23.81
N TYR A 680 -24.91 1.18 22.83
CA TYR A 680 -25.43 2.30 22.05
C TYR A 680 -26.21 3.31 22.90
N GLN A 681 -27.06 2.83 23.81
CA GLN A 681 -27.77 3.72 24.74
C GLN A 681 -26.78 4.47 25.64
N GLN A 682 -25.76 3.78 26.16
CA GLN A 682 -24.74 4.39 27.01
C GLN A 682 -23.96 5.53 26.30
N VAL A 683 -23.61 5.37 25.02
CA VAL A 683 -22.95 6.46 24.28
C VAL A 683 -23.90 7.60 23.96
N THR A 684 -25.19 7.32 23.76
CA THR A 684 -26.22 8.35 23.56
C THR A 684 -26.41 9.18 24.83
N ASP A 685 -26.46 8.53 25.99
CA ASP A 685 -26.55 9.21 27.29
C ASP A 685 -25.30 10.05 27.56
N PHE A 686 -24.11 9.51 27.26
CA PHE A 686 -22.85 10.25 27.38
C PHE A 686 -22.77 11.45 26.43
N TYR A 687 -23.26 11.32 25.19
CA TYR A 687 -23.35 12.42 24.25
C TYR A 687 -24.24 13.55 24.78
N ASN A 688 -25.42 13.23 25.32
CA ASN A 688 -26.32 14.20 25.91
C ASN A 688 -25.67 14.91 27.12
N GLN A 689 -25.04 14.15 28.02
CA GLN A 689 -24.32 14.71 29.16
C GLN A 689 -23.16 15.63 28.74
N ALA A 690 -22.43 15.28 27.67
CA ALA A 690 -21.37 16.11 27.10
C ALA A 690 -21.92 17.42 26.50
N GLN A 691 -23.08 17.39 25.86
CA GLN A 691 -23.74 18.60 25.34
C GLN A 691 -24.21 19.51 26.48
N GLU A 692 -24.83 18.95 27.53
CA GLU A 692 -25.23 19.69 28.73
C GLU A 692 -24.03 20.37 29.39
N TYR A 693 -22.93 19.65 29.58
CA TYR A 693 -21.69 20.22 30.11
C TYR A 693 -21.20 21.41 29.28
N ARG A 694 -21.16 21.27 27.95
CA ARG A 694 -20.72 22.35 27.05
C ARG A 694 -21.63 23.55 27.09
N GLN A 695 -22.95 23.34 27.17
CA GLN A 695 -23.92 24.42 27.31
C GLN A 695 -23.75 25.15 28.64
N ALA A 696 -23.54 24.42 29.73
CA ALA A 696 -23.28 25.00 31.05
C ALA A 696 -21.99 25.83 31.08
N VAL A 697 -20.90 25.33 30.47
CA VAL A 697 -19.63 26.07 30.35
C VAL A 697 -19.77 27.31 29.48
N ALA A 698 -20.53 27.25 28.37
CA ALA A 698 -20.78 28.40 27.52
C ALA A 698 -21.70 29.46 28.17
N ALA A 699 -22.61 29.03 29.06
CA ALA A 699 -23.52 29.89 29.80
C ALA A 699 -22.88 30.49 31.08
N ALA A 700 -21.76 29.94 31.55
CA ALA A 700 -21.03 30.50 32.67
C ALA A 700 -20.49 31.90 32.29
N PRO A 701 -20.72 32.94 33.10
CA PRO A 701 -20.17 34.26 32.81
C PRO A 701 -18.65 34.18 32.71
N ALA A 702 -18.08 34.78 31.67
CA ALA A 702 -16.63 34.93 31.55
C ALA A 702 -16.15 35.73 32.76
N ASN A 703 -15.63 35.04 33.77
CA ASN A 703 -15.06 35.70 34.93
C ASN A 703 -13.88 36.57 34.46
N ALA A 704 -13.93 37.83 34.88
CA ALA A 704 -12.96 38.90 34.64
C ALA A 704 -11.54 38.57 35.12
#